data_AF-A0A9P6JEC7-F1
#
_entry.id   AF-A0A9P6JEC7-F1
#
_cell.length_a   1.000
_cell.length_b   1.000
_cell.length_c   1.000
_cell.angle_alpha   90.00
_cell.angle_beta   90.00
_cell.angle_gamma   90.00
#
_symmetry.space_group_name_H-M   'P 1'
#
loop_
_entity.id
_entity.type
_entity.pdbx_description
1 polymer ?
#
loop_
_entity_poly.entity_id
_entity_poly.type
_entity_poly.pdbx_seq_one_letter_code
_entity_poly.pdbx_strand_id
1 'polypeptide(L)'
;MVSAAKGLDINGFLESLQQGFQGVELVFKLAQTYDGATAVYEAQQDLTASLKEVFTLNRKCAWYSALRGADTFIDGGELAKFRLLVCGAVCRRELPFQWGVCQRLANLAANPLWGSDTRQGAVRFLEEIYRWDSVWGQLPPIKAYILEILQQLSTMDDDTQAATVLKELATDGDDAKQDVYRSCTGNFASTTPSTRLLRARSSELASSSLLDRAQRRTDVEADLRRLARLRRNERGGTVYVPPMAKSDLQGSDKPFPLSSMVDKFLVGNDKVLLLLGDSGAGKTTFNRQLELQLWTEYKPKTGRIPLLVNLPAIERPEKDIIAKHLRMCEFSESHIRELKGRKFIIICDGYDESQQTQNLYKSNGLNIDGGWSAQMVVSCRSEHLGRDYHDLFQPEKVSGSAQTLFQQAALVPFSMEQVKQYIAQYVVLERPLWEASDYEKVLVQIPSLQDLVTNPFLLTLSLEVLPRIAEPGQTLASNKITRVLLYDEFVAHWLERNKKRLSVQVLSDSERKAFKNLSEDGFTQQGLGYLKDLSAAIYREQGGNPVVEYSKARDTGTWKERFFGSSNDEMQLLQRAIPLTRSGGRFGFIHRSILEYGVCRAIYEPQNQVGLKATEEVRSKRRGSVSSTYSFDMDHQVNETAVYSSAQGPNPDSILVKRSFLNDASVLQFLVERVEQEPVFKDRLMAYIEASKVDKKWRTAAANAITILVRAGVRFYGVDLKGVRIPRADLTGGHFDSDQLEGADLRKTNLRNVWLRQVNLNKRRGEVLLVLTGR
;
A
#
# COMPACT_ATOMS: atom_id res chain seq x y z
N MET A 1 -24.63 60.01 5.53
CA MET A 1 -24.44 60.18 6.98
C MET A 1 -23.03 59.65 7.28
N VAL A 2 -21.95 60.45 7.31
CA VAL A 2 -21.53 61.43 8.36
C VAL A 2 -21.57 60.73 9.74
N SER A 3 -20.54 60.56 10.56
CA SER A 3 -19.23 61.18 10.83
C SER A 3 -18.50 60.18 11.78
N ALA A 4 -17.19 59.93 11.73
CA ALA A 4 -16.18 60.80 12.32
C ALA A 4 -14.76 60.41 11.86
N ALA A 5 -14.00 61.45 11.58
CA ALA A 5 -12.59 61.45 11.21
C ALA A 5 -11.67 61.29 12.43
N LYS A 6 -10.47 60.71 12.23
CA LYS A 6 -9.16 61.39 12.36
C LYS A 6 -8.01 60.40 12.55
N GLY A 7 -6.97 60.58 11.73
CA GLY A 7 -5.57 60.41 12.11
C GLY A 7 -5.07 58.99 12.35
N LEU A 8 -4.79 58.24 11.27
CA LEU A 8 -3.69 57.28 11.30
C LEU A 8 -2.52 57.92 10.56
N ASP A 9 -1.55 58.34 11.35
CA ASP A 9 -0.30 58.94 10.95
C ASP A 9 0.52 57.93 10.12
N ILE A 10 0.45 58.08 8.79
CA ILE A 10 1.20 57.25 7.84
C ILE A 10 2.72 57.51 7.98
N ASN A 11 3.12 58.68 8.47
CA ASN A 11 4.52 58.96 8.79
C ASN A 11 4.94 58.27 10.10
N GLY A 12 4.05 58.17 11.10
CA GLY A 12 4.28 57.35 12.30
C GLY A 12 4.37 55.85 12.02
N PHE A 13 3.61 55.32 11.05
CA PHE A 13 3.76 53.93 10.61
C PHE A 13 5.07 53.69 9.85
N LEU A 14 5.50 54.65 9.01
CA LEU A 14 6.79 54.60 8.31
C LEU A 14 7.99 54.80 9.26
N GLU A 15 7.86 55.60 10.31
CA GLU A 15 8.87 55.72 11.38
C GLU A 15 8.92 54.45 12.24
N SER A 16 7.78 53.80 12.51
CA SER A 16 7.75 52.50 13.20
C SER A 16 8.36 51.37 12.36
N LEU A 17 8.25 51.45 11.02
CA LEU A 17 8.93 50.55 10.10
C LEU A 17 10.43 50.87 9.99
N GLN A 18 10.84 52.14 10.01
CA GLN A 18 12.25 52.51 10.07
C GLN A 18 12.92 52.16 11.40
N GLN A 19 12.20 52.23 12.53
CA GLN A 19 12.67 51.69 13.81
C GLN A 19 12.61 50.15 13.86
N GLY A 20 11.66 49.52 13.15
CA GLY A 20 11.64 48.06 12.90
C GLY A 20 12.77 47.57 12.00
N PHE A 21 13.35 48.44 11.17
CA PHE A 21 14.52 48.15 10.34
C PHE A 21 15.85 48.19 11.10
N GLN A 22 15.89 48.66 12.36
CA GLN A 22 17.02 48.40 13.26
C GLN A 22 17.06 46.94 13.76
N GLY A 23 15.98 46.16 13.56
CA GLY A 23 15.93 44.73 13.87
C GLY A 23 16.55 43.82 12.79
N VAL A 24 16.87 44.35 11.60
CA VAL A 24 17.48 43.54 10.52
C VAL A 24 18.98 43.32 10.76
N GLU A 25 19.60 44.11 11.63
CA GLU A 25 20.95 43.82 12.14
C GLU A 25 20.96 42.60 13.11
N LEU A 26 19.82 42.30 13.73
CA LEU A 26 19.62 41.11 14.59
C LEU A 26 19.30 39.86 13.77
N VAL A 27 18.63 39.98 12.62
CA VAL A 27 18.45 38.86 11.67
C VAL A 27 19.75 38.55 10.93
N PHE A 28 20.59 39.56 10.66
CA PHE A 28 21.94 39.35 10.10
C PHE A 28 22.95 38.84 11.13
N LYS A 29 22.81 39.16 12.43
CA LYS A 29 23.62 38.57 13.51
C LYS A 29 23.22 37.14 13.88
N LEU A 30 21.96 36.74 13.72
CA LEU A 30 21.51 35.37 14.00
C LEU A 30 22.04 34.32 13.00
N ALA A 31 22.55 34.76 11.84
CA ALA A 31 23.24 33.89 10.88
C ALA A 31 24.75 33.73 11.17
N GLN A 32 25.31 34.50 12.10
CA GLN A 32 26.75 34.47 12.45
C GLN A 32 27.06 33.77 13.78
N THR A 33 26.07 33.30 14.53
CA THR A 33 26.27 32.68 15.86
C THR A 33 26.28 31.15 15.88
N TYR A 34 26.40 30.46 14.73
CA TYR A 34 26.36 28.99 14.69
C TYR A 34 27.56 28.27 14.07
N ASP A 35 28.70 28.93 13.95
CA ASP A 35 29.99 28.23 13.88
C ASP A 35 30.95 28.85 14.89
N GLY A 36 31.51 28.00 15.74
CA GLY A 36 32.21 28.37 16.96
C GLY A 36 33.41 29.29 16.73
N ALA A 37 33.48 30.32 17.57
CA ALA A 37 34.69 31.08 17.80
C ALA A 37 35.76 30.20 18.44
N THR A 38 36.90 30.03 17.78
CA THR A 38 38.23 29.96 18.41
C THR A 38 39.31 30.22 17.35
N ALA A 39 40.24 31.11 17.67
CA ALA A 39 41.40 31.57 16.87
C ALA A 39 41.01 32.42 15.65
N VAL A 40 41.40 33.68 15.52
CA VAL A 40 42.75 34.24 15.67
C VAL A 40 42.62 35.70 16.13
N TYR A 41 43.05 35.97 17.36
CA TYR A 41 43.61 37.26 17.73
C TYR A 41 45.07 37.23 17.26
N GLU A 42 45.58 38.36 16.77
CA GLU A 42 46.93 38.58 16.22
C GLU A 42 47.09 38.38 14.71
N ALA A 43 46.86 39.46 13.96
CA ALA A 43 47.75 39.94 12.90
C ALA A 43 47.19 41.25 12.34
N GLN A 44 47.56 42.35 12.97
CA GLN A 44 47.29 43.69 12.50
C GLN A 44 48.44 44.10 11.58
N GLN A 45 48.23 44.00 10.26
CA GLN A 45 48.83 44.79 9.16
C GLN A 45 48.77 43.98 7.84
N ASP A 46 47.57 43.78 7.30
CA ASP A 46 47.38 43.54 5.86
C ASP A 46 45.93 43.83 5.40
N LEU A 47 45.29 44.81 6.03
CA LEU A 47 43.83 44.96 5.99
C LEU A 47 43.27 45.75 4.81
N THR A 48 44.09 46.39 3.96
CA THR A 48 43.55 47.24 2.87
C THR A 48 43.33 46.50 1.55
N ALA A 49 43.95 45.32 1.36
CA ALA A 49 43.71 44.47 0.18
C ALA A 49 42.57 43.46 0.42
N SER A 50 42.52 42.82 1.59
CA SER A 50 41.49 41.83 1.94
C SER A 50 40.09 42.44 2.17
N LEU A 51 39.99 43.74 2.50
CA LEU A 51 38.68 44.40 2.62
C LEU A 51 37.94 44.52 1.27
N LYS A 52 38.64 44.68 0.13
CA LYS A 52 37.99 44.70 -1.19
C LYS A 52 37.45 43.32 -1.61
N GLU A 53 38.11 42.24 -1.21
CA GLU A 53 37.63 40.88 -1.42
C GLU A 53 36.45 40.52 -0.49
N VAL A 54 36.48 40.94 0.78
CA VAL A 54 35.38 40.74 1.73
C VAL A 54 34.12 41.52 1.34
N PHE A 55 34.25 42.75 0.82
CA PHE A 55 33.11 43.53 0.33
C PHE A 55 32.51 42.96 -0.97
N THR A 56 33.31 42.33 -1.84
CA THR A 56 32.82 41.69 -3.07
C THR A 56 32.21 40.31 -2.81
N LEU A 57 32.68 39.57 -1.80
CA LEU A 57 32.06 38.33 -1.29
C LEU A 57 30.70 38.60 -0.61
N ASN A 58 30.60 39.65 0.22
CA ASN A 58 29.34 40.00 0.91
C ASN A 58 28.22 40.41 -0.07
N ARG A 59 28.55 41.11 -1.16
CA ARG A 59 27.56 41.42 -2.22
C ARG A 59 27.10 40.17 -2.97
N LYS A 60 28.01 39.23 -3.27
CA LYS A 60 27.66 37.94 -3.89
C LYS A 60 26.72 37.10 -3.02
N CYS A 61 26.85 37.18 -1.69
CA CYS A 61 25.96 36.49 -0.74
C CYS A 61 24.58 37.15 -0.61
N ALA A 62 24.47 38.48 -0.80
CA ALA A 62 23.24 39.22 -0.56
C ALA A 62 22.15 38.91 -1.60
N TRP A 63 22.45 38.97 -2.91
CA TRP A 63 21.46 38.66 -3.94
C TRP A 63 21.05 37.20 -3.96
N TYR A 64 21.99 36.29 -3.67
CA TYR A 64 21.71 34.86 -3.58
C TYR A 64 20.75 34.56 -2.42
N SER A 65 21.00 35.11 -1.25
CA SER A 65 20.14 34.94 -0.07
C SER A 65 18.74 35.51 -0.30
N ALA A 66 18.64 36.66 -0.98
CA ALA A 66 17.37 37.24 -1.37
C ALA A 66 16.61 36.33 -2.36
N LEU A 67 17.27 35.76 -3.37
CA LEU A 67 16.63 34.83 -4.30
C LEU A 67 16.18 33.51 -3.65
N ARG A 68 16.87 33.04 -2.61
CA ARG A 68 16.45 31.88 -1.80
C ARG A 68 15.24 32.21 -0.94
N GLY A 69 15.21 33.40 -0.33
CA GLY A 69 14.03 33.91 0.38
C GLY A 69 12.82 34.04 -0.56
N ALA A 70 13.05 34.51 -1.79
CA ALA A 70 12.03 34.58 -2.82
C ALA A 70 11.45 33.20 -3.16
N ASP A 71 12.28 32.16 -3.30
CA ASP A 71 11.80 30.78 -3.51
C ASP A 71 10.90 30.31 -2.36
N THR A 72 11.30 30.57 -1.10
CA THR A 72 10.48 30.16 0.05
C THR A 72 9.11 30.82 0.09
N PHE A 73 9.00 32.07 -0.36
CA PHE A 73 7.70 32.76 -0.43
C PHE A 73 6.86 32.29 -1.62
N ILE A 74 7.48 31.98 -2.77
CA ILE A 74 6.78 31.41 -3.92
C ILE A 74 6.23 30.02 -3.56
N ASP A 75 7.06 29.17 -2.96
CA ASP A 75 6.68 27.81 -2.51
C ASP A 75 5.58 27.84 -1.44
N GLY A 76 5.57 28.87 -0.59
CA GLY A 76 4.54 29.11 0.42
C GLY A 76 3.26 29.77 -0.11
N GLY A 77 3.20 30.18 -1.38
CA GLY A 77 2.09 30.94 -1.96
C GLY A 77 1.97 32.38 -1.43
N GLU A 78 2.97 32.88 -0.71
CA GLU A 78 2.98 34.20 -0.07
C GLU A 78 3.49 35.29 -1.04
N LEU A 79 2.80 35.46 -2.18
CA LEU A 79 3.24 36.31 -3.29
C LEU A 79 3.40 37.80 -2.93
N ALA A 80 2.64 38.28 -1.94
CA ALA A 80 2.79 39.64 -1.41
C ALA A 80 4.14 39.84 -0.69
N LYS A 81 4.59 38.84 0.07
CA LYS A 81 5.89 38.87 0.76
C LYS A 81 7.04 38.68 -0.22
N PHE A 82 6.85 37.83 -1.24
CA PHE A 82 7.76 37.75 -2.38
C PHE A 82 7.96 39.13 -3.02
N ARG A 83 6.88 39.83 -3.39
CA ARG A 83 6.98 41.17 -4.00
C ARG A 83 7.68 42.17 -3.09
N LEU A 84 7.35 42.21 -1.80
CA LEU A 84 8.00 43.09 -0.81
C LEU A 84 9.51 42.82 -0.72
N LEU A 85 9.91 41.54 -0.69
CA LEU A 85 11.32 41.16 -0.61
C LEU A 85 12.08 41.58 -1.88
N VAL A 86 11.50 41.37 -3.06
CA VAL A 86 12.18 41.73 -4.32
C VAL A 86 12.29 43.25 -4.46
N CYS A 87 11.23 44.02 -4.17
CA CYS A 87 11.24 45.47 -4.27
C CYS A 87 12.13 46.15 -3.21
N GLY A 88 12.23 45.54 -2.02
CA GLY A 88 13.04 46.02 -0.89
C GLY A 88 14.50 45.54 -0.89
N ALA A 89 14.90 44.68 -1.83
CA ALA A 89 16.25 44.13 -1.87
C ALA A 89 17.31 45.20 -2.20
N VAL A 90 18.37 45.27 -1.40
CA VAL A 90 19.50 46.18 -1.62
C VAL A 90 20.22 45.86 -2.95
N CYS A 91 20.21 44.60 -3.36
CA CYS A 91 20.78 44.10 -4.62
C CYS A 91 19.84 44.23 -5.83
N ARG A 92 18.73 44.96 -5.74
CA ARG A 92 17.70 45.03 -6.80
C ARG A 92 18.19 45.51 -8.16
N ARG A 93 19.31 46.23 -8.23
CA ARG A 93 19.94 46.73 -9.48
C ARG A 93 21.06 45.83 -9.99
N GLU A 94 21.34 44.72 -9.32
CA GLU A 94 22.39 43.80 -9.74
C GLU A 94 21.89 42.85 -10.84
N LEU A 95 22.70 42.66 -11.87
CA LEU A 95 22.37 41.82 -13.02
C LEU A 95 21.97 40.38 -12.63
N PRO A 96 22.71 39.65 -11.76
CA PRO A 96 22.35 38.27 -11.41
C PRO A 96 21.04 38.17 -10.63
N PHE A 97 20.73 39.19 -9.82
CA PHE A 97 19.50 39.25 -9.05
C PHE A 97 18.29 39.43 -9.96
N GLN A 98 18.31 40.44 -10.84
CA GLN A 98 17.21 40.68 -11.77
C GLN A 98 16.98 39.50 -12.71
N TRP A 99 18.07 38.88 -13.19
CA TRP A 99 17.98 37.67 -14.00
C TRP A 99 17.22 36.56 -13.27
N GLY A 100 17.60 36.29 -12.02
CA GLY A 100 16.97 35.26 -11.19
C GLY A 100 15.51 35.56 -10.83
N VAL A 101 15.14 36.83 -10.70
CA VAL A 101 13.75 37.27 -10.50
C VAL A 101 12.93 37.06 -11.76
N CYS A 102 13.42 37.52 -12.93
CA CYS A 102 12.73 37.36 -14.21
C CYS A 102 12.49 35.87 -14.54
N GLN A 103 13.44 34.99 -14.24
CA GLN A 103 13.28 33.55 -14.42
C GLN A 103 12.16 32.96 -13.56
N ARG A 104 12.02 33.40 -12.30
CA ARG A 104 10.95 32.95 -11.39
C ARG A 104 9.58 33.46 -11.84
N LEU A 105 9.51 34.70 -12.30
CA LEU A 105 8.28 35.28 -12.86
C LEU A 105 7.86 34.57 -14.15
N ALA A 106 8.82 34.23 -15.02
CA ALA A 106 8.55 33.42 -16.22
C ALA A 106 7.93 32.07 -15.87
N ASN A 107 8.50 31.38 -14.87
CA ASN A 107 7.98 30.09 -14.39
C ASN A 107 6.59 30.21 -13.76
N LEU A 108 6.34 31.28 -13.00
CA LEU A 108 5.02 31.56 -12.43
C LEU A 108 3.97 31.80 -13.53
N ALA A 109 4.32 32.55 -14.57
CA ALA A 109 3.42 32.81 -15.70
C ALA A 109 3.15 31.56 -16.56
N ALA A 110 4.17 30.72 -16.78
CA ALA A 110 4.06 29.54 -17.64
C ALA A 110 3.39 28.31 -16.99
N ASN A 111 3.23 28.28 -15.66
CA ASN A 111 2.76 27.08 -14.96
C ASN A 111 1.22 27.07 -14.80
N PRO A 112 0.50 26.13 -15.45
CA PRO A 112 -0.97 26.09 -15.46
C PRO A 112 -1.59 25.72 -14.11
N LEU A 113 -0.79 25.31 -13.12
CA LEU A 113 -1.27 25.01 -11.76
C LEU A 113 -1.59 26.29 -10.95
N TRP A 114 -1.09 27.45 -11.37
CA TRP A 114 -1.38 28.74 -10.72
C TRP A 114 -2.62 29.39 -11.35
N GLY A 115 -3.43 30.05 -10.51
CA GLY A 115 -4.64 30.75 -10.96
C GLY A 115 -4.34 31.82 -12.00
N SER A 116 -5.30 32.11 -12.88
CA SER A 116 -5.16 33.10 -13.97
C SER A 116 -4.67 34.46 -13.45
N ASP A 117 -5.21 34.95 -12.33
CA ASP A 117 -4.79 36.21 -11.70
C ASP A 117 -3.30 36.24 -11.30
N THR A 118 -2.75 35.10 -10.87
CA THR A 118 -1.34 34.99 -10.48
C THR A 118 -0.43 34.99 -11.70
N ARG A 119 -0.83 34.27 -12.76
CA ARG A 119 -0.09 34.24 -14.03
C ARG A 119 -0.05 35.62 -14.68
N GLN A 120 -1.21 36.28 -14.72
CA GLN A 120 -1.36 37.66 -15.18
C GLN A 120 -0.58 38.66 -14.32
N GLY A 121 -0.57 38.48 -13.00
CA GLY A 121 0.23 39.29 -12.07
C GLY A 121 1.74 39.15 -12.29
N ALA A 122 2.23 37.96 -12.63
CA ALA A 122 3.64 37.74 -12.96
C ALA A 122 4.04 38.47 -14.26
N VAL A 123 3.18 38.44 -15.28
CA VAL A 123 3.38 39.19 -16.53
C VAL A 123 3.40 40.71 -16.29
N ARG A 124 2.47 41.24 -15.48
CA ARG A 124 2.48 42.67 -15.08
C ARG A 124 3.75 43.05 -14.32
N PHE A 125 4.26 42.15 -13.48
CA PHE A 125 5.48 42.47 -12.73
C PHE A 125 6.73 42.49 -13.62
N LEU A 126 6.80 41.62 -14.64
CA LEU A 126 7.84 41.70 -15.68
C LEU A 126 7.77 43.03 -16.45
N GLU A 127 6.57 43.50 -16.74
CA GLU A 127 6.34 44.81 -17.37
C GLU A 127 6.80 45.98 -16.48
N GLU A 128 6.50 45.96 -15.18
CA GLU A 128 6.97 46.96 -14.21
C GLU A 128 8.51 47.03 -14.18
N ILE A 129 9.19 45.87 -14.20
CA ILE A 129 10.65 45.80 -14.24
C ILE A 129 11.21 46.44 -15.53
N TYR A 130 10.52 46.27 -16.66
CA TYR A 130 10.93 46.85 -17.94
C TYR A 130 10.68 48.37 -18.04
N ARG A 131 9.55 48.85 -17.51
CA ARG A 131 9.16 50.27 -17.61
C ARG A 131 9.91 51.15 -16.60
N TRP A 132 10.09 50.70 -15.36
CA TRP A 132 10.57 51.53 -14.25
C TRP A 132 12.09 51.55 -14.08
N ASP A 133 12.77 52.18 -15.04
CA ASP A 133 14.23 52.34 -15.08
C ASP A 133 14.80 53.07 -13.85
N SER A 134 14.03 53.96 -13.22
CA SER A 134 14.44 54.67 -12.00
C SER A 134 14.62 53.72 -10.79
N VAL A 135 13.89 52.61 -10.77
CA VAL A 135 13.93 51.62 -9.68
C VAL A 135 14.89 50.49 -10.02
N TRP A 136 14.75 49.90 -11.21
CA TRP A 136 15.46 48.69 -11.63
C TRP A 136 16.74 48.97 -12.43
N GLY A 137 16.92 50.18 -12.96
CA GLY A 137 18.09 50.53 -13.76
C GLY A 137 17.98 50.11 -15.22
N GLN A 138 18.83 50.72 -16.06
CA GLN A 138 18.77 50.57 -17.51
C GLN A 138 19.69 49.45 -18.01
N LEU A 139 19.50 48.21 -17.55
CA LEU A 139 20.32 47.08 -18.01
C LEU A 139 19.77 46.49 -19.32
N PRO A 140 20.42 46.70 -20.49
CA PRO A 140 19.95 46.15 -21.77
C PRO A 140 19.77 44.61 -21.80
N PRO A 141 20.65 43.78 -21.19
CA PRO A 141 20.48 42.32 -21.25
C PRO A 141 19.26 41.82 -20.49
N ILE A 142 18.82 42.50 -19.42
CA ILE A 142 17.60 42.14 -18.69
C ILE A 142 16.36 42.54 -19.49
N LYS A 143 16.38 43.71 -20.13
CA LYS A 143 15.30 44.15 -21.01
C LYS A 143 15.12 43.19 -22.19
N ALA A 144 16.21 42.77 -22.82
CA ALA A 144 16.17 41.74 -23.87
C ALA A 144 15.61 40.40 -23.35
N TYR A 145 16.04 39.97 -22.15
CA TYR A 145 15.56 38.73 -21.55
C TYR A 145 14.05 38.76 -21.22
N ILE A 146 13.53 39.90 -20.75
CA ILE A 146 12.09 40.09 -20.50
C ILE A 146 11.29 40.00 -21.80
N LEU A 147 11.77 40.62 -22.88
CA LEU A 147 11.11 40.55 -24.20
C LEU A 147 11.08 39.12 -24.74
N GLU A 148 12.17 38.34 -24.56
CA GLU A 148 12.22 36.92 -24.92
C GLU A 148 11.20 36.08 -24.13
N ILE A 149 11.09 36.30 -22.82
CA ILE A 149 10.10 35.62 -21.96
C ILE A 149 8.67 35.94 -22.43
N LEU A 150 8.35 37.22 -22.64
CA LEU A 150 7.00 37.65 -23.05
C LEU A 150 6.60 37.08 -24.42
N GLN A 151 7.55 36.95 -25.35
CA GLN A 151 7.30 36.31 -26.63
C GLN A 151 7.05 34.81 -26.49
N GLN A 152 7.82 34.11 -25.65
CA GLN A 152 7.59 32.69 -25.45
C GLN A 152 6.22 32.44 -24.79
N LEU A 153 5.83 33.28 -23.82
CA LEU A 153 4.51 33.22 -23.19
C LEU A 153 3.38 33.55 -24.17
N SER A 154 3.57 34.46 -25.14
CA SER A 154 2.54 34.80 -26.13
C SER A 154 2.28 33.69 -27.16
N THR A 155 3.21 32.75 -27.32
CA THR A 155 3.04 31.55 -28.16
C THR A 155 2.37 30.38 -27.43
N MET A 156 2.17 30.48 -26.11
CA MET A 156 1.48 29.45 -25.32
C MET A 156 -0.02 29.82 -25.21
N ASP A 157 -0.88 28.91 -25.69
CA ASP A 157 -2.28 29.06 -26.13
C ASP A 157 -3.35 29.57 -25.12
N ASP A 158 -2.99 30.27 -24.03
CA ASP A 158 -3.98 30.68 -23.00
C ASP A 158 -3.78 32.05 -22.32
N ASP A 159 -2.80 32.88 -22.73
CA ASP A 159 -2.55 34.18 -22.07
C ASP A 159 -2.51 35.37 -23.07
N THR A 160 -3.68 35.93 -23.36
CA THR A 160 -3.85 37.13 -24.24
C THR A 160 -3.10 38.36 -23.71
N GLN A 161 -2.77 38.39 -22.42
CA GLN A 161 -2.11 39.50 -21.77
C GLN A 161 -0.62 39.64 -22.14
N ALA A 162 0.13 38.54 -22.27
CA ALA A 162 1.54 38.61 -22.64
C ALA A 162 1.73 39.21 -24.06
N ALA A 163 0.84 38.85 -24.98
CA ALA A 163 0.79 39.41 -26.34
C ALA A 163 0.41 40.91 -26.35
N THR A 164 -0.47 41.32 -25.43
CA THR A 164 -0.90 42.72 -25.30
C THR A 164 0.24 43.58 -24.74
N VAL A 165 0.86 43.14 -23.64
CA VAL A 165 2.01 43.81 -23.03
C VAL A 165 3.18 43.91 -24.02
N LEU A 166 3.47 42.86 -24.79
CA LEU A 166 4.55 42.90 -25.78
C LEU A 166 4.30 43.94 -26.89
N LYS A 167 3.05 44.15 -27.30
CA LYS A 167 2.67 45.22 -28.25
C LYS A 167 2.79 46.62 -27.63
N GLU A 168 2.41 46.78 -26.36
CA GLU A 168 2.53 48.07 -25.67
C GLU A 168 3.99 48.50 -25.48
N LEU A 169 4.87 47.54 -25.15
CA LEU A 169 6.30 47.78 -24.97
C LEU A 169 7.03 48.16 -26.28
N ALA A 170 6.42 47.91 -27.45
CA ALA A 170 6.97 48.35 -28.74
C ALA A 170 7.01 49.88 -28.88
N THR A 171 6.13 50.57 -28.16
CA THR A 171 5.98 52.04 -28.19
C THR A 171 6.53 52.72 -26.92
N ASP A 172 7.10 51.96 -25.98
CA ASP A 172 7.54 52.47 -24.68
C ASP A 172 8.97 53.05 -24.69
N GLY A 173 9.05 54.37 -24.58
CA GLY A 173 10.24 55.10 -24.11
C GLY A 173 11.46 55.19 -25.04
N ASP A 174 12.59 55.58 -24.43
CA ASP A 174 13.90 55.97 -25.00
C ASP A 174 14.35 55.18 -26.25
N ASP A 175 15.07 55.85 -27.15
CA ASP A 175 15.69 55.26 -28.35
C ASP A 175 16.47 53.96 -28.04
N ALA A 176 17.13 53.90 -26.87
CA ALA A 176 17.84 52.70 -26.41
C ALA A 176 16.92 51.50 -26.09
N LYS A 177 15.70 51.71 -25.59
CA LYS A 177 14.71 50.63 -25.38
C LYS A 177 14.15 50.16 -26.73
N GLN A 178 13.91 51.11 -27.64
CA GLN A 178 13.43 50.80 -28.99
C GLN A 178 14.48 50.04 -29.80
N ASP A 179 15.76 50.34 -29.63
CA ASP A 179 16.85 49.60 -30.28
C ASP A 179 17.02 48.18 -29.72
N VAL A 180 16.83 47.98 -28.40
CA VAL A 180 16.79 46.63 -27.80
C VAL A 180 15.56 45.86 -28.30
N TYR A 181 14.39 46.50 -28.41
CA TYR A 181 13.20 45.89 -28.98
C TYR A 181 13.38 45.52 -30.46
N ARG A 182 13.92 46.44 -31.29
CA ARG A 182 14.22 46.19 -32.71
C ARG A 182 15.26 45.09 -32.92
N SER A 183 16.31 45.04 -32.10
CA SER A 183 17.34 44.00 -32.19
C SER A 183 16.85 42.62 -31.74
N CYS A 184 15.95 42.55 -30.77
CA CYS A 184 15.29 41.30 -30.41
C CYS A 184 14.30 40.88 -31.51
N THR A 185 13.52 41.83 -32.06
CA THR A 185 12.51 41.56 -33.09
C THR A 185 13.06 41.19 -34.47
N GLY A 186 14.19 41.78 -34.89
CA GLY A 186 14.82 41.53 -36.19
C GLY A 186 15.46 40.13 -36.33
N ASN A 187 15.87 39.50 -35.22
CA ASN A 187 16.44 38.15 -35.21
C ASN A 187 15.38 37.03 -35.26
N PHE A 188 14.09 37.35 -35.32
CA PHE A 188 12.99 36.37 -35.31
C PHE A 188 12.65 35.75 -36.67
N ALA A 189 13.16 36.28 -37.80
CA ALA A 189 12.84 35.75 -39.12
C ALA A 189 13.72 34.56 -39.56
N SER A 190 14.89 34.35 -38.94
CA SER A 190 15.89 33.38 -39.42
C SER A 190 16.31 32.31 -38.41
N THR A 191 15.78 32.32 -37.19
CA THR A 191 16.11 31.32 -36.17
C THR A 191 14.84 30.64 -35.70
N THR A 192 14.71 29.33 -35.95
CA THR A 192 13.69 28.51 -35.29
C THR A 192 13.75 28.81 -33.78
N PRO A 193 12.61 29.15 -33.14
CA PRO A 193 12.63 29.47 -31.73
C PRO A 193 13.23 28.28 -31.01
N SER A 194 14.32 28.51 -30.28
CA SER A 194 14.88 27.51 -29.40
C SER A 194 13.80 27.21 -28.36
N THR A 195 13.02 26.16 -28.63
CA THR A 195 12.01 25.53 -27.77
C THR A 195 12.62 24.98 -26.46
N ARG A 196 13.79 25.46 -26.05
CA ARG A 196 14.63 24.92 -24.99
C ARG A 196 14.53 25.66 -23.66
N LEU A 197 14.08 26.92 -23.61
CA LEU A 197 14.05 27.66 -22.34
C LEU A 197 12.86 27.28 -21.45
N LEU A 198 11.65 27.10 -22.01
CA LEU A 198 10.46 26.71 -21.24
C LEU A 198 10.15 25.20 -21.29
N ARG A 199 10.67 24.45 -22.28
CA ARG A 199 10.40 23.00 -22.41
C ARG A 199 11.41 22.12 -21.69
N ALA A 200 12.48 22.70 -21.16
CA ALA A 200 13.30 22.03 -20.17
C ALA A 200 12.62 22.18 -18.80
N ARG A 201 12.15 21.05 -18.25
CA ARG A 201 11.90 20.79 -16.81
C ARG A 201 10.47 20.93 -16.25
N SER A 202 9.41 20.75 -17.03
CA SER A 202 8.12 20.37 -16.42
C SER A 202 8.16 18.99 -15.72
N SER A 203 9.21 18.18 -15.94
CA SER A 203 9.48 16.94 -15.20
C SER A 203 10.67 17.00 -14.21
N GLU A 204 11.34 18.14 -14.04
CA GLU A 204 12.52 18.27 -13.15
C GLU A 204 12.41 19.45 -12.15
N LEU A 205 11.24 20.08 -12.02
CA LEU A 205 10.95 21.09 -10.99
C LEU A 205 10.55 20.45 -9.64
N ALA A 206 11.23 19.37 -9.28
CA ALA A 206 11.54 19.06 -7.89
C ALA A 206 13.06 19.19 -7.74
N SER A 207 13.49 20.33 -7.17
CA SER A 207 14.84 20.62 -6.65
C SER A 207 16.02 20.44 -7.62
N SER A 208 16.51 21.54 -8.19
CA SER A 208 17.95 21.94 -8.14
C SER A 208 18.27 22.94 -9.25
N SER A 209 18.74 24.11 -8.84
CA SER A 209 19.39 25.07 -9.74
C SER A 209 20.71 24.48 -10.27
N LEU A 210 21.19 24.94 -11.42
CA LEU A 210 22.47 24.48 -12.02
C LEU A 210 23.68 24.67 -11.09
N LEU A 211 23.57 25.50 -10.05
CA LEU A 211 24.58 25.68 -8.99
C LEU A 211 24.44 24.68 -7.83
N ASP A 212 23.26 24.10 -7.57
CA ASP A 212 23.11 22.95 -6.65
C ASP A 212 23.79 21.70 -7.22
N ARG A 213 23.93 21.61 -8.55
CA ARG A 213 24.79 20.61 -9.21
C ARG A 213 26.29 20.87 -9.02
N ALA A 214 26.67 22.12 -8.72
CA ALA A 214 28.07 22.52 -8.52
C ALA A 214 28.51 22.48 -7.04
N GLN A 215 27.58 22.67 -6.10
CA GLN A 215 27.81 22.60 -4.65
C GLN A 215 27.03 21.42 -4.05
N ARG A 216 27.70 20.30 -3.77
CA ARG A 216 27.10 19.07 -3.21
C ARG A 216 26.57 19.24 -1.77
N ARG A 217 25.56 20.08 -1.55
CA ARG A 217 24.75 20.11 -0.31
C ARG A 217 23.28 20.13 -0.70
N THR A 218 22.76 18.95 -1.01
CA THR A 218 21.33 18.69 -1.16
C THR A 218 20.66 18.76 0.23
N ASP A 219 19.53 19.47 0.33
CA ASP A 219 18.76 19.64 1.56
C ASP A 219 17.95 18.36 1.85
N VAL A 220 18.34 17.60 2.88
CA VAL A 220 17.64 16.38 3.33
C VAL A 220 16.15 16.63 3.59
N GLU A 221 15.79 17.85 4.00
CA GLU A 221 14.40 18.21 4.27
C GLU A 221 13.55 18.26 2.98
N ALA A 222 14.15 18.55 1.83
CA ALA A 222 13.45 18.49 0.54
C ALA A 222 13.04 17.06 0.18
N ASP A 223 13.91 16.09 0.42
CA ASP A 223 13.63 14.66 0.20
C ASP A 223 12.58 14.14 1.18
N LEU A 224 12.62 14.56 2.45
CA LEU A 224 11.58 14.22 3.42
C LEU A 224 10.21 14.80 3.03
N ARG A 225 10.15 16.05 2.53
CA ARG A 225 8.90 16.63 2.01
C ARG A 225 8.41 15.91 0.75
N ARG A 226 9.31 15.43 -0.10
CA ARG A 226 8.95 14.58 -1.25
C ARG A 226 8.31 13.29 -0.76
N LEU A 227 8.93 12.62 0.20
CA LEU A 227 8.40 11.39 0.80
C LEU A 227 7.02 11.62 1.44
N ALA A 228 6.86 12.68 2.24
CA ALA A 228 5.59 13.04 2.85
C ALA A 228 4.47 13.29 1.82
N ARG A 229 4.78 13.96 0.71
CA ARG A 229 3.83 14.19 -0.39
C ARG A 229 3.42 12.89 -1.09
N LEU A 230 4.38 12.01 -1.37
CA LEU A 230 4.09 10.70 -1.96
C LEU A 230 3.13 9.91 -1.06
N ARG A 231 3.39 9.85 0.24
CA ARG A 231 2.53 9.13 1.20
C ARG A 231 1.12 9.73 1.29
N ARG A 232 0.99 11.06 1.30
CA ARG A 232 -0.34 11.73 1.31
C ARG A 232 -1.17 11.40 0.06
N ASN A 233 -0.53 11.31 -1.11
CA ASN A 233 -1.19 10.99 -2.37
C ASN A 233 -1.60 9.51 -2.46
N GLU A 234 -0.88 8.59 -1.82
CA GLU A 234 -1.20 7.15 -1.78
C GLU A 234 -2.51 6.83 -1.02
N ARG A 235 -3.05 7.75 -0.21
CA ARG A 235 -4.28 7.52 0.59
C ARG A 235 -5.57 7.48 -0.23
N GLY A 236 -5.60 8.09 -1.42
CA GLY A 236 -6.85 8.37 -2.14
C GLY A 236 -7.76 7.15 -2.27
N GLY A 237 -8.91 7.16 -1.58
CA GLY A 237 -10.01 6.22 -1.81
C GLY A 237 -10.08 4.97 -0.92
N THR A 238 -9.77 5.04 0.39
CA THR A 238 -10.02 3.90 1.31
C THR A 238 -10.89 4.30 2.49
N VAL A 239 -11.89 3.47 2.80
CA VAL A 239 -12.76 3.62 3.98
C VAL A 239 -11.93 3.37 5.24
N TYR A 240 -12.08 4.24 6.24
CA TYR A 240 -11.33 4.12 7.50
C TYR A 240 -12.25 4.32 8.70
N VAL A 241 -12.38 3.24 9.49
CA VAL A 241 -13.01 3.27 10.81
C VAL A 241 -11.91 2.97 11.85
N PRO A 242 -11.74 3.82 12.88
CA PRO A 242 -10.73 3.60 13.92
C PRO A 242 -10.88 2.23 14.58
N PRO A 243 -9.83 1.38 14.59
CA PRO A 243 -9.90 0.06 15.19
C PRO A 243 -9.86 0.13 16.72
N MET A 244 -10.52 -0.86 17.33
CA MET A 244 -10.47 -1.09 18.78
C MET A 244 -9.45 -2.17 19.09
N ALA A 245 -8.84 -2.10 20.27
CA ALA A 245 -7.85 -3.06 20.73
C ALA A 245 -8.04 -3.45 22.19
N LYS A 246 -7.42 -4.55 22.58
CA LYS A 246 -7.20 -4.98 23.96
C LYS A 246 -5.70 -5.02 24.25
N SER A 247 -5.36 -5.02 25.53
CA SER A 247 -3.98 -5.15 26.03
C SER A 247 -3.34 -6.44 25.51
N ASP A 248 -3.98 -7.59 25.74
CA ASP A 248 -3.45 -8.91 25.39
C ASP A 248 -4.46 -9.76 24.59
N LEU A 249 -3.97 -10.80 23.88
CA LEU A 249 -4.80 -11.77 23.14
C LEU A 249 -5.83 -12.50 24.03
N GLN A 250 -5.54 -12.66 25.32
CA GLN A 250 -6.41 -13.34 26.30
C GLN A 250 -6.98 -12.37 27.36
N GLY A 251 -6.73 -11.06 27.23
CA GLY A 251 -7.17 -10.07 28.21
C GLY A 251 -8.70 -10.00 28.31
N SER A 252 -9.23 -10.09 29.53
CA SER A 252 -10.65 -9.81 29.82
C SER A 252 -10.98 -8.31 29.79
N ASP A 253 -10.02 -7.47 29.44
CA ASP A 253 -10.15 -6.03 29.43
C ASP A 253 -11.20 -5.56 28.41
N LYS A 254 -11.89 -4.48 28.76
CA LYS A 254 -12.81 -3.81 27.84
C LYS A 254 -12.02 -3.26 26.65
N PRO A 255 -12.53 -3.41 25.41
CA PRO A 255 -11.89 -2.83 24.23
C PRO A 255 -11.71 -1.32 24.38
N PHE A 256 -10.56 -0.81 23.97
CA PHE A 256 -10.23 0.63 23.94
C PHE A 256 -9.80 1.07 22.53
N PRO A 257 -9.90 2.37 22.19
CA PRO A 257 -9.44 2.88 20.90
C PRO A 257 -7.93 2.69 20.73
N LEU A 258 -7.50 2.07 19.62
CA LEU A 258 -6.08 1.79 19.39
C LEU A 258 -5.24 3.07 19.27
N SER A 259 -5.80 4.14 18.69
CA SER A 259 -5.14 5.44 18.57
C SER A 259 -4.68 5.97 19.93
N SER A 260 -5.54 5.92 20.96
CA SER A 260 -5.22 6.40 22.29
C SER A 260 -4.06 5.66 22.96
N MET A 261 -3.85 4.38 22.62
CA MET A 261 -2.70 3.62 23.11
C MET A 261 -1.43 3.99 22.34
N VAL A 262 -1.52 4.14 21.02
CA VAL A 262 -0.38 4.57 20.20
C VAL A 262 0.09 5.96 20.59
N ASP A 263 -0.82 6.90 20.85
CA ASP A 263 -0.47 8.25 21.29
C ASP A 263 0.29 8.23 22.63
N LYS A 264 -0.18 7.40 23.59
CA LYS A 264 0.51 7.18 24.87
C LYS A 264 1.89 6.57 24.66
N PHE A 265 2.02 5.59 23.77
CA PHE A 265 3.30 4.97 23.42
C PHE A 265 4.29 5.97 22.80
N LEU A 266 3.81 6.81 21.88
CA LEU A 266 4.64 7.83 21.23
C LEU A 266 5.12 8.90 22.22
N VAL A 267 4.31 9.29 23.20
CA VAL A 267 4.75 10.23 24.24
C VAL A 267 5.65 9.56 25.29
N GLY A 268 5.43 8.27 25.55
CA GLY A 268 6.13 7.49 26.57
C GLY A 268 7.60 7.17 26.24
N ASN A 269 8.24 6.48 27.19
CA ASN A 269 9.63 6.02 27.08
C ASN A 269 9.78 4.65 26.41
N ASP A 270 8.65 4.01 26.11
CA ASP A 270 8.60 2.69 25.48
C ASP A 270 9.23 2.71 24.08
N LYS A 271 9.85 1.60 23.71
CA LYS A 271 10.65 1.50 22.48
C LYS A 271 9.97 0.66 21.42
N VAL A 272 9.23 -0.38 21.82
CA VAL A 272 8.59 -1.32 20.90
C VAL A 272 7.11 -1.47 21.24
N LEU A 273 6.25 -1.30 20.24
CA LEU A 273 4.82 -1.60 20.30
C LEU A 273 4.49 -2.70 19.29
N LEU A 274 3.91 -3.80 19.76
CA LEU A 274 3.46 -4.92 18.92
C LEU A 274 1.94 -4.87 18.70
N LEU A 275 1.53 -4.70 17.45
CA LEU A 275 0.14 -4.75 17.01
C LEU A 275 -0.21 -6.14 16.50
N LEU A 276 -1.06 -6.83 17.26
CA LEU A 276 -1.55 -8.17 16.97
C LEU A 276 -2.94 -8.11 16.37
N GLY A 277 -3.27 -9.04 15.49
CA GLY A 277 -4.63 -9.22 15.02
C GLY A 277 -4.70 -10.21 13.87
N ASP A 278 -5.89 -10.68 13.56
CA ASP A 278 -6.06 -11.71 12.54
C ASP A 278 -5.85 -11.15 11.12
N SER A 279 -5.81 -12.03 10.13
CA SER A 279 -5.70 -11.61 8.71
C SER A 279 -6.89 -10.71 8.35
N GLY A 280 -6.63 -9.54 7.78
CA GLY A 280 -7.71 -8.63 7.34
C GLY A 280 -8.27 -7.71 8.43
N ALA A 281 -7.80 -7.80 9.68
CA ALA A 281 -8.25 -6.97 10.80
C ALA A 281 -7.97 -5.46 10.65
N GLY A 282 -7.35 -5.00 9.56
CA GLY A 282 -7.09 -3.57 9.31
C GLY A 282 -5.75 -3.03 9.83
N LYS A 283 -4.81 -3.88 10.24
CA LYS A 283 -3.47 -3.48 10.74
C LYS A 283 -2.71 -2.58 9.76
N THR A 284 -2.60 -2.99 8.49
CA THR A 284 -1.95 -2.20 7.43
C THR A 284 -2.65 -0.86 7.20
N THR A 285 -3.99 -0.85 7.20
CA THR A 285 -4.78 0.38 7.03
C THR A 285 -4.54 1.34 8.19
N PHE A 286 -4.50 0.83 9.42
CA PHE A 286 -4.15 1.61 10.61
C PHE A 286 -2.73 2.17 10.51
N ASN A 287 -1.74 1.35 10.15
CA ASN A 287 -0.34 1.76 10.01
C ASN A 287 -0.15 2.88 8.97
N ARG A 288 -0.85 2.79 7.84
CA ARG A 288 -0.86 3.87 6.83
C ARG A 288 -1.50 5.15 7.37
N GLN A 289 -2.62 5.03 8.08
CA GLN A 289 -3.28 6.19 8.69
C GLN A 289 -2.41 6.85 9.76
N LEU A 290 -1.71 6.04 10.57
CA LEU A 290 -0.76 6.50 11.57
C LEU A 290 0.41 7.25 10.92
N GLU A 291 1.01 6.70 9.86
CA GLU A 291 2.09 7.37 9.12
C GLU A 291 1.64 8.73 8.59
N LEU A 292 0.43 8.82 8.04
CA LEU A 292 -0.15 10.06 7.53
C LEU A 292 -0.39 11.10 8.63
N GLN A 293 -0.91 10.68 9.78
CA GLN A 293 -1.09 11.55 10.95
C GLN A 293 0.26 12.10 11.41
N LEU A 294 1.27 11.23 11.54
CA LEU A 294 2.63 11.63 11.94
C LEU A 294 3.28 12.58 10.92
N TRP A 295 3.08 12.37 9.61
CA TRP A 295 3.54 13.30 8.57
C TRP A 295 2.78 14.64 8.56
N THR A 296 1.58 14.69 9.14
CA THR A 296 0.80 15.93 9.27
C THR A 296 1.29 16.76 10.47
N GLU A 297 1.69 16.09 11.55
CA GLU A 297 2.22 16.70 12.77
C GLU A 297 3.73 16.97 12.71
N TYR A 298 4.43 16.40 11.74
CA TYR A 298 5.88 16.51 11.61
C TYR A 298 6.36 17.96 11.47
N LYS A 299 7.31 18.34 12.33
CA LYS A 299 7.98 19.65 12.32
C LYS A 299 9.39 19.50 11.73
N PRO A 300 9.80 20.34 10.76
CA PRO A 300 11.15 20.30 10.21
C PRO A 300 12.23 20.40 11.29
N LYS A 301 13.36 19.71 11.09
CA LYS A 301 14.54 19.67 11.98
C LYS A 301 14.36 19.07 13.39
N THR A 302 13.20 19.23 14.02
CA THR A 302 12.95 18.84 15.41
C THR A 302 11.99 17.66 15.56
N GLY A 303 11.15 17.42 14.55
CA GLY A 303 10.18 16.34 14.52
C GLY A 303 10.80 14.95 14.38
N ARG A 304 10.07 13.95 14.85
CA ARG A 304 10.39 12.54 14.64
C ARG A 304 9.94 12.13 13.24
N ILE A 305 10.80 11.47 12.48
CA ILE A 305 10.55 11.11 11.09
C ILE A 305 9.78 9.78 11.05
N PRO A 306 8.51 9.76 10.58
CA PRO A 306 7.77 8.52 10.43
C PRO A 306 8.21 7.77 9.17
N LEU A 307 8.30 6.44 9.26
CA LEU A 307 8.75 5.58 8.17
C LEU A 307 7.93 4.28 8.16
N LEU A 308 6.97 4.16 7.24
CA LEU A 308 6.23 2.91 7.03
C LEU A 308 7.02 1.94 6.15
N VAL A 309 7.42 0.83 6.75
CA VAL A 309 8.21 -0.22 6.13
C VAL A 309 7.36 -1.48 5.96
N ASN A 310 7.12 -1.87 4.71
CA ASN A 310 6.58 -3.18 4.40
C ASN A 310 7.72 -4.22 4.55
N LEU A 311 7.70 -5.02 5.61
CA LEU A 311 8.76 -5.98 5.94
C LEU A 311 8.95 -7.05 4.85
N PRO A 312 7.88 -7.67 4.31
CA PRO A 312 7.96 -8.54 3.14
C PRO A 312 8.59 -7.90 1.89
N ALA A 313 8.63 -6.57 1.82
CA ALA A 313 9.24 -5.82 0.72
C ALA A 313 10.73 -5.48 0.93
N ILE A 314 11.35 -5.88 2.04
CA ILE A 314 12.79 -5.70 2.30
C ILE A 314 13.55 -7.04 2.20
N GLU A 315 14.69 -7.07 1.51
CA GLU A 315 15.63 -8.20 1.60
C GLU A 315 16.36 -8.17 2.95
N ARG A 316 16.35 -9.29 3.69
CA ARG A 316 17.07 -9.46 4.96
C ARG A 316 16.78 -8.33 5.97
N PRO A 317 15.52 -8.21 6.45
CA PRO A 317 15.13 -7.13 7.35
C PRO A 317 15.85 -7.22 8.70
N GLU A 318 16.56 -8.30 9.02
CA GLU A 318 17.41 -8.36 10.21
C GLU A 318 18.59 -7.36 10.18
N LYS A 319 18.90 -6.74 9.03
CA LYS A 319 19.99 -5.76 8.86
C LYS A 319 19.55 -4.45 8.20
N ASP A 320 19.90 -3.34 8.83
CA ASP A 320 19.79 -1.95 8.34
C ASP A 320 18.44 -1.58 7.68
N ILE A 321 17.32 -1.89 8.34
CA ILE A 321 15.96 -1.64 7.81
C ILE A 321 15.79 -0.18 7.36
N ILE A 322 16.17 0.79 8.20
CA ILE A 322 15.97 2.21 7.92
C ILE A 322 16.76 2.63 6.68
N ALA A 323 18.06 2.32 6.63
CA ALA A 323 18.90 2.70 5.51
C ALA A 323 18.44 2.04 4.20
N LYS A 324 18.06 0.75 4.24
CA LYS A 324 17.53 0.05 3.07
C LYS A 324 16.23 0.66 2.56
N HIS A 325 15.30 0.99 3.46
CA HIS A 325 14.05 1.62 3.06
C HIS A 325 14.29 3.02 2.49
N LEU A 326 15.17 3.83 3.10
CA LEU A 326 15.54 5.15 2.57
C LEU A 326 16.16 5.05 1.17
N ARG A 327 17.00 4.04 0.91
CA ARG A 327 17.53 3.78 -0.46
C ARG A 327 16.43 3.44 -1.44
N MET A 328 15.42 2.65 -1.04
CA MET A 328 14.25 2.36 -1.89
C MET A 328 13.44 3.63 -2.17
N CYS A 329 13.42 4.59 -1.25
CA CYS A 329 12.84 5.91 -1.43
C CYS A 329 13.77 6.91 -2.17
N GLU A 330 14.85 6.43 -2.80
CA GLU A 330 15.80 7.21 -3.60
C GLU A 330 16.65 8.24 -2.81
N PHE A 331 16.86 8.02 -1.50
CA PHE A 331 17.76 8.87 -0.72
C PHE A 331 19.24 8.55 -1.01
N SER A 332 20.08 9.59 -1.07
CA SER A 332 21.53 9.46 -1.24
C SER A 332 22.24 8.97 0.03
N GLU A 333 23.40 8.30 -0.11
CA GLU A 333 24.21 7.87 1.05
C GLU A 333 24.72 9.03 1.91
N SER A 334 24.84 10.24 1.35
CA SER A 334 25.11 11.46 2.13
C SER A 334 23.93 11.84 3.01
N HIS A 335 22.71 11.77 2.48
CA HIS A 335 21.49 12.08 3.24
C HIS A 335 21.23 11.05 4.33
N ILE A 336 21.44 9.77 4.05
CA ILE A 336 21.29 8.70 5.04
C ILE A 336 22.24 8.92 6.23
N ARG A 337 23.48 9.38 5.98
CA ARG A 337 24.43 9.72 7.04
C ARG A 337 23.98 10.92 7.89
N GLU A 338 23.46 11.97 7.27
CA GLU A 338 22.90 13.12 7.99
C GLU A 338 21.67 12.73 8.84
N LEU A 339 20.80 11.90 8.26
CA LEU A 339 19.60 11.39 8.94
C LEU A 339 19.92 10.51 10.14
N LYS A 340 21.11 9.93 10.24
CA LYS A 340 21.50 9.06 11.36
C LYS A 340 21.47 9.78 12.73
N GLY A 341 21.59 11.10 12.74
CA GLY A 341 21.44 11.93 13.96
C GLY A 341 19.99 12.30 14.33
N ARG A 342 19.01 11.93 13.52
CA ARG A 342 17.58 12.25 13.74
C ARG A 342 16.85 11.12 14.46
N LYS A 343 15.69 11.46 15.04
CA LYS A 343 14.78 10.49 15.68
C LYS A 343 13.76 9.97 14.68
N PHE A 344 13.52 8.66 14.67
CA PHE A 344 12.57 7.99 13.79
C PHE A 344 11.40 7.34 14.56
N ILE A 345 10.27 7.21 13.87
CA ILE A 345 9.18 6.29 14.24
C ILE A 345 9.07 5.30 13.07
N ILE A 346 9.53 4.07 13.29
CA ILE A 346 9.52 3.02 12.27
C ILE A 346 8.26 2.20 12.47
N ILE A 347 7.44 2.12 11.44
CA ILE A 347 6.23 1.30 11.42
C ILE A 347 6.52 0.10 10.51
N CYS A 348 6.80 -1.05 11.10
CA CYS A 348 7.09 -2.28 10.39
C CYS A 348 5.79 -3.08 10.18
N ASP A 349 5.36 -3.20 8.93
CA ASP A 349 4.13 -3.89 8.56
C ASP A 349 4.41 -5.29 8.01
N GLY A 350 3.69 -6.31 8.50
CA GLY A 350 3.72 -7.68 7.98
C GLY A 350 4.86 -8.56 8.50
N TYR A 351 5.13 -8.54 9.81
CA TYR A 351 6.20 -9.36 10.42
C TYR A 351 6.05 -10.87 10.11
N ASP A 352 4.82 -11.39 10.17
CA ASP A 352 4.50 -12.80 9.91
C ASP A 352 4.88 -13.26 8.49
N GLU A 353 4.77 -12.37 7.52
CA GLU A 353 5.08 -12.65 6.10
C GLU A 353 6.59 -12.59 5.80
N SER A 354 7.38 -12.06 6.74
CA SER A 354 8.83 -11.91 6.59
C SER A 354 9.66 -13.08 7.16
N GLN A 355 9.02 -14.10 7.76
CA GLN A 355 9.65 -15.31 8.34
C GLN A 355 10.85 -15.05 9.27
N GLN A 356 10.81 -13.95 10.02
CA GLN A 356 11.90 -13.57 10.88
C GLN A 356 11.96 -14.44 12.13
N THR A 357 13.16 -14.89 12.46
CA THR A 357 13.45 -15.68 13.67
C THR A 357 14.26 -14.89 14.69
N GLN A 358 14.66 -13.67 14.34
CA GLN A 358 15.48 -12.79 15.16
C GLN A 358 14.69 -11.56 15.60
N ASN A 359 15.14 -10.99 16.72
CA ASN A 359 14.59 -9.75 17.23
C ASN A 359 15.07 -8.57 16.39
N LEU A 360 14.18 -8.01 15.57
CA LEU A 360 14.50 -6.94 14.62
C LEU A 360 15.01 -5.67 15.30
N TYR A 361 14.52 -5.37 16.51
CA TYR A 361 14.98 -4.22 17.27
C TYR A 361 16.47 -4.38 17.65
N LYS A 362 16.84 -5.56 18.16
CA LYS A 362 18.23 -5.88 18.53
C LYS A 362 19.13 -6.03 17.31
N SER A 363 18.69 -6.77 16.30
CA SER A 363 19.51 -7.07 15.13
C SER A 363 19.88 -5.82 14.32
N ASN A 364 19.01 -4.80 14.34
CA ASN A 364 19.26 -3.50 13.70
C ASN A 364 19.97 -2.48 14.60
N GLY A 365 20.35 -2.85 15.83
CA GLY A 365 21.07 -1.98 16.77
C GLY A 365 20.35 -0.67 17.07
N LEU A 366 19.03 -0.71 17.24
CA LEU A 366 18.24 0.49 17.50
C LEU A 366 18.48 1.03 18.92
N ASN A 367 18.68 2.35 19.03
CA ASN A 367 19.00 3.09 20.25
C ASN A 367 20.28 2.62 20.97
N ILE A 368 21.27 2.13 20.22
CA ILE A 368 22.64 1.86 20.70
C ILE A 368 23.56 3.00 20.22
N ASP A 369 24.67 3.25 20.92
CA ASP A 369 25.66 4.25 20.53
C ASP A 369 26.17 4.02 19.10
N GLY A 370 26.05 5.05 18.24
CA GLY A 370 26.38 4.97 16.82
C GLY A 370 25.33 4.24 15.95
N GLY A 371 24.23 3.77 16.54
CA GLY A 371 23.06 3.20 15.87
C GLY A 371 21.98 4.23 15.52
N TRP A 372 20.81 3.76 15.09
CA TRP A 372 19.67 4.61 14.76
C TRP A 372 18.82 4.92 16.01
N SER A 373 18.41 6.17 16.22
CA SER A 373 17.46 6.51 17.29
C SER A 373 16.02 6.37 16.81
N ALA A 374 15.30 5.35 17.28
CA ALA A 374 13.97 5.04 16.78
C ALA A 374 13.03 4.41 17.82
N GLN A 375 11.74 4.74 17.75
CA GLN A 375 10.67 3.90 18.29
C GLN A 375 10.13 3.00 17.18
N MET A 376 9.75 1.78 17.53
CA MET A 376 9.34 0.76 16.58
C MET A 376 7.90 0.31 16.87
N VAL A 377 7.03 0.39 15.88
CA VAL A 377 5.70 -0.22 15.87
C VAL A 377 5.77 -1.40 14.92
N VAL A 378 5.41 -2.61 15.35
CA VAL A 378 5.44 -3.82 14.52
C VAL A 378 4.05 -4.40 14.42
N SER A 379 3.56 -4.67 13.20
CA SER A 379 2.33 -5.43 13.00
C SER A 379 2.62 -6.89 12.71
N CYS A 380 1.85 -7.78 13.34
CA CYS A 380 1.97 -9.23 13.16
C CYS A 380 0.60 -9.91 13.27
N ARG A 381 0.46 -11.08 12.67
CA ARG A 381 -0.68 -11.97 12.91
C ARG A 381 -0.52 -12.72 14.22
N SER A 382 -1.58 -12.72 15.01
CA SER A 382 -1.74 -13.48 16.27
C SER A 382 -1.34 -14.96 16.10
N GLU A 383 -1.77 -15.59 15.01
CA GLU A 383 -1.59 -17.02 14.71
C GLU A 383 -0.13 -17.45 14.45
N HIS A 384 0.76 -16.51 14.12
CA HIS A 384 2.13 -16.81 13.72
C HIS A 384 3.12 -16.74 14.89
N LEU A 385 2.63 -16.44 16.10
CA LEU A 385 3.46 -16.27 17.29
C LEU A 385 3.47 -17.55 18.14
N GLY A 386 4.68 -18.02 18.48
CA GLY A 386 4.89 -19.13 19.41
C GLY A 386 4.57 -18.74 20.86
N ARG A 387 4.73 -19.65 21.82
CA ARG A 387 4.43 -19.35 23.24
C ARG A 387 5.37 -18.32 23.87
N ASP A 388 6.62 -18.27 23.42
CA ASP A 388 7.67 -17.39 23.94
C ASP A 388 8.03 -16.27 22.95
N TYR A 389 7.02 -15.73 22.27
CA TYR A 389 7.24 -14.73 21.22
C TYR A 389 7.77 -13.38 21.74
N HIS A 390 7.64 -13.10 23.03
CA HIS A 390 8.13 -11.85 23.63
C HIS A 390 9.64 -11.65 23.43
N ASP A 391 10.42 -12.73 23.42
CA ASP A 391 11.88 -12.68 23.19
C ASP A 391 12.24 -12.09 21.82
N LEU A 392 11.35 -12.25 20.84
CA LEU A 392 11.50 -11.71 19.48
C LEU A 392 11.29 -10.19 19.39
N PHE A 393 10.68 -9.56 20.41
CA PHE A 393 10.34 -8.13 20.34
C PHE A 393 10.86 -7.32 21.53
N GLN A 394 11.25 -7.96 22.64
CA GLN A 394 11.65 -7.27 23.85
C GLN A 394 13.05 -6.62 23.73
N PRO A 395 13.19 -5.31 24.03
CA PRO A 395 14.50 -4.65 24.18
C PRO A 395 15.26 -5.13 25.42
N GLU A 396 16.60 -5.03 25.43
CA GLU A 396 17.38 -5.33 26.65
C GLU A 396 17.10 -4.30 27.75
N LYS A 397 16.92 -4.79 28.98
CA LYS A 397 16.76 -3.93 30.16
C LYS A 397 18.09 -3.21 30.43
N VAL A 398 18.08 -1.89 30.41
CA VAL A 398 19.18 -1.12 31.02
C VAL A 398 19.11 -1.35 32.52
N SER A 399 20.18 -1.88 33.11
CA SER A 399 20.30 -2.21 34.52
C SER A 399 19.74 -1.08 35.41
N GLY A 400 18.62 -1.33 36.10
CA GLY A 400 18.06 -0.43 37.11
C GLY A 400 16.64 0.12 36.87
N SER A 401 16.03 -0.05 35.69
CA SER A 401 14.64 0.37 35.47
C SER A 401 13.64 -0.80 35.56
N ALA A 402 12.59 -0.61 36.38
CA ALA A 402 11.50 -1.58 36.56
C ALA A 402 10.44 -1.53 35.43
N GLN A 403 10.62 -0.68 34.42
CA GLN A 403 9.64 -0.45 33.35
C GLN A 403 9.91 -1.36 32.14
N THR A 404 8.87 -2.06 31.69
CA THR A 404 8.89 -2.85 30.46
C THR A 404 8.88 -1.92 29.24
N LEU A 405 9.99 -1.80 28.50
CA LEU A 405 10.10 -0.98 27.27
C LEU A 405 9.28 -1.50 26.07
N PHE A 406 8.42 -2.50 26.31
CA PHE A 406 7.66 -3.26 25.34
C PHE A 406 6.17 -3.17 25.70
N GLN A 407 5.35 -2.80 24.73
CA GLN A 407 3.90 -2.81 24.82
C GLN A 407 3.32 -3.70 23.70
N GLN A 408 2.13 -4.24 23.93
CA GLN A 408 1.38 -4.96 22.89
C GLN A 408 -0.08 -4.54 22.90
N ALA A 409 -0.72 -4.66 21.73
CA ALA A 409 -2.14 -4.39 21.55
C ALA A 409 -2.72 -5.39 20.55
N ALA A 410 -3.78 -6.10 20.94
CA ALA A 410 -4.50 -7.01 20.06
C ALA A 410 -5.76 -6.34 19.50
N LEU A 411 -5.84 -6.18 18.18
CA LEU A 411 -7.02 -5.65 17.49
C LEU A 411 -8.21 -6.58 17.72
N VAL A 412 -9.35 -5.97 17.99
CA VAL A 412 -10.63 -6.65 18.18
C VAL A 412 -11.44 -6.55 16.89
N PRO A 413 -12.23 -7.59 16.53
CA PRO A 413 -13.18 -7.49 15.43
C PRO A 413 -14.11 -6.29 15.58
N PHE A 414 -14.60 -5.75 14.46
CA PHE A 414 -15.50 -4.61 14.49
C PHE A 414 -16.79 -4.92 15.24
N SER A 415 -17.19 -3.97 16.09
CA SER A 415 -18.56 -3.91 16.62
C SER A 415 -19.55 -3.65 15.49
N MET A 416 -20.83 -3.99 15.70
CA MET A 416 -21.87 -3.72 14.71
C MET A 416 -22.03 -2.21 14.47
N GLU A 417 -21.76 -1.36 15.46
CA GLU A 417 -21.71 0.08 15.28
C GLU A 417 -20.58 0.51 14.32
N GLN A 418 -19.38 -0.08 14.45
CA GLN A 418 -18.27 0.17 13.53
C GLN A 418 -18.58 -0.34 12.11
N VAL A 419 -19.26 -1.49 11.99
CA VAL A 419 -19.71 -2.02 10.69
C VAL A 419 -20.67 -1.03 10.02
N LYS A 420 -21.66 -0.48 10.75
CA LYS A 420 -22.58 0.53 10.21
C LYS A 420 -21.86 1.80 9.78
N GLN A 421 -20.91 2.29 10.58
CA GLN A 421 -20.08 3.43 10.22
C GLN A 421 -19.27 3.17 8.94
N TYR A 422 -18.73 1.95 8.81
CA TYR A 422 -17.99 1.53 7.62
C TYR A 422 -18.88 1.54 6.38
N ILE A 423 -20.09 0.97 6.46
CA ILE A 423 -21.06 0.94 5.36
C ILE A 423 -21.46 2.36 4.95
N ALA A 424 -21.73 3.25 5.91
CA ALA A 424 -22.08 4.63 5.63
C ALA A 424 -20.95 5.36 4.85
N GLN A 425 -19.70 5.20 5.27
CA GLN A 425 -18.55 5.77 4.55
C GLN A 425 -18.34 5.13 3.17
N TYR A 426 -18.53 3.81 3.07
CA TYR A 426 -18.40 3.06 1.81
C TYR A 426 -19.39 3.55 0.75
N VAL A 427 -20.67 3.74 1.12
CA VAL A 427 -21.71 4.21 0.19
C VAL A 427 -21.39 5.62 -0.33
N VAL A 428 -20.86 6.49 0.52
CA VAL A 428 -20.44 7.84 0.12
C VAL A 428 -19.25 7.82 -0.85
N LEU A 429 -18.30 6.93 -0.60
CA LEU A 429 -17.04 6.85 -1.35
C LEU A 429 -17.21 6.15 -2.70
N GLU A 430 -17.77 4.94 -2.70
CA GLU A 430 -17.86 4.06 -3.88
C GLU A 430 -19.15 4.26 -4.68
N ARG A 431 -20.18 4.91 -4.09
CA ARG A 431 -21.49 5.16 -4.70
C ARG A 431 -22.11 3.89 -5.35
N PRO A 432 -22.27 2.79 -4.59
CA PRO A 432 -22.87 1.56 -5.10
C PRO A 432 -24.37 1.73 -5.39
N LEU A 433 -24.97 0.72 -6.03
CA LEU A 433 -26.41 0.69 -6.35
C LEU A 433 -27.32 0.61 -5.12
N TRP A 434 -26.82 0.07 -4.02
CA TRP A 434 -27.56 -0.11 -2.76
C TRP A 434 -27.30 1.02 -1.78
N GLU A 435 -28.32 1.40 -1.03
CA GLU A 435 -28.17 2.33 0.08
C GLU A 435 -27.66 1.62 1.33
N ALA A 436 -27.16 2.39 2.31
CA ALA A 436 -26.68 1.84 3.57
C ALA A 436 -27.75 0.98 4.29
N SER A 437 -29.03 1.39 4.18
CA SER A 437 -30.14 0.67 4.81
C SER A 437 -30.40 -0.72 4.19
N ASP A 438 -30.07 -0.91 2.91
CA ASP A 438 -30.28 -2.18 2.22
C ASP A 438 -29.22 -3.21 2.65
N TYR A 439 -27.97 -2.78 2.75
CA TYR A 439 -26.90 -3.62 3.30
C TYR A 439 -27.21 -4.04 4.74
N GLU A 440 -27.65 -3.11 5.59
CA GLU A 440 -27.99 -3.44 6.98
C GLU A 440 -29.10 -4.49 7.09
N LYS A 441 -30.15 -4.40 6.27
CA LYS A 441 -31.24 -5.40 6.26
C LYS A 441 -30.74 -6.79 5.89
N VAL A 442 -29.93 -6.90 4.84
CA VAL A 442 -29.40 -8.20 4.38
C VAL A 442 -28.44 -8.81 5.40
N LEU A 443 -27.59 -8.00 6.04
CA LEU A 443 -26.68 -8.48 7.09
C LEU A 443 -27.42 -9.00 8.33
N VAL A 444 -28.57 -8.39 8.68
CA VAL A 444 -29.41 -8.88 9.79
C VAL A 444 -30.10 -10.20 9.42
N GLN A 445 -30.50 -10.37 8.17
CA GLN A 445 -31.18 -11.58 7.69
C GLN A 445 -30.27 -12.82 7.58
N ILE A 446 -28.94 -12.64 7.56
CA ILE A 446 -27.97 -13.73 7.40
C ILE A 446 -27.05 -13.80 8.64
N PRO A 447 -27.45 -14.54 9.69
CA PRO A 447 -26.67 -14.64 10.93
C PRO A 447 -25.25 -15.17 10.71
N SER A 448 -25.06 -16.12 9.78
CA SER A 448 -23.73 -16.68 9.46
C SER A 448 -22.76 -15.65 8.87
N LEU A 449 -23.28 -14.56 8.31
CA LEU A 449 -22.48 -13.50 7.71
C LEU A 449 -22.06 -12.45 8.74
N GLN A 450 -22.79 -12.31 9.85
CA GLN A 450 -22.53 -11.31 10.89
C GLN A 450 -21.13 -11.46 11.49
N ASP A 451 -20.75 -12.68 11.86
CA ASP A 451 -19.40 -12.95 12.36
C ASP A 451 -18.33 -12.65 11.30
N LEU A 452 -18.66 -12.87 10.02
CA LEU A 452 -17.73 -12.69 8.93
C LEU A 452 -17.41 -11.21 8.65
N VAL A 453 -18.46 -10.35 8.68
CA VAL A 453 -18.35 -8.92 8.38
C VAL A 453 -17.77 -8.09 9.53
N THR A 454 -17.55 -8.69 10.70
CA THR A 454 -16.73 -8.07 11.75
C THR A 454 -15.28 -7.89 11.31
N ASN A 455 -14.81 -8.65 10.31
CA ASN A 455 -13.50 -8.48 9.70
C ASN A 455 -13.58 -7.40 8.59
N PRO A 456 -12.80 -6.29 8.67
CA PRO A 456 -12.89 -5.18 7.72
C PRO A 456 -12.68 -5.58 6.25
N PHE A 457 -11.75 -6.52 5.99
CA PHE A 457 -11.49 -6.99 4.63
C PHE A 457 -12.70 -7.76 4.07
N LEU A 458 -13.27 -8.66 4.88
CA LEU A 458 -14.44 -9.46 4.49
C LEU A 458 -15.68 -8.59 4.37
N LEU A 459 -15.83 -7.55 5.20
CA LEU A 459 -16.88 -6.55 5.07
C LEU A 459 -16.81 -5.87 3.71
N THR A 460 -15.63 -5.36 3.32
CA THR A 460 -15.45 -4.72 2.01
C THR A 460 -15.84 -5.64 0.86
N LEU A 461 -15.33 -6.88 0.90
CA LEU A 461 -15.65 -7.92 -0.10
C LEU A 461 -17.16 -8.21 -0.13
N SER A 462 -17.80 -8.31 1.04
CA SER A 462 -19.24 -8.54 1.14
C SER A 462 -20.03 -7.37 0.54
N LEU A 463 -19.67 -6.12 0.85
CA LEU A 463 -20.36 -4.94 0.30
C LEU A 463 -20.23 -4.82 -1.22
N GLU A 464 -19.12 -5.28 -1.80
CA GLU A 464 -18.93 -5.30 -3.25
C GLU A 464 -19.81 -6.38 -3.93
N VAL A 465 -19.99 -7.53 -3.27
CA VAL A 465 -20.59 -8.72 -3.88
C VAL A 465 -22.08 -8.89 -3.55
N LEU A 466 -22.53 -8.48 -2.37
CA LEU A 466 -23.91 -8.66 -1.90
C LEU A 466 -24.98 -8.19 -2.90
N PRO A 467 -24.82 -7.04 -3.61
CA PRO A 467 -25.79 -6.59 -4.60
C PRO A 467 -26.00 -7.53 -5.80
N ARG A 468 -25.14 -8.55 -5.97
CA ARG A 468 -25.24 -9.55 -7.03
C ARG A 468 -25.86 -10.86 -6.57
N ILE A 469 -25.68 -11.21 -5.30
CA ILE A 469 -26.12 -12.49 -4.75
C ILE A 469 -27.51 -12.39 -4.12
N ALA A 470 -27.87 -11.23 -3.59
CA ALA A 470 -29.14 -10.98 -2.95
C ALA A 470 -29.87 -9.81 -3.61
N GLU A 471 -31.20 -9.79 -3.53
CA GLU A 471 -32.02 -8.63 -3.89
C GLU A 471 -32.59 -7.97 -2.62
N PRO A 472 -32.72 -6.63 -2.58
CA PRO A 472 -33.31 -5.94 -1.44
C PRO A 472 -34.77 -6.39 -1.25
N GLY A 473 -35.06 -7.07 -0.14
CA GLY A 473 -36.44 -7.43 0.24
C GLY A 473 -36.89 -8.85 -0.11
N GLN A 474 -36.06 -9.68 -0.75
CA GLN A 474 -36.34 -11.12 -0.81
C GLN A 474 -36.03 -11.78 0.54
N THR A 475 -36.98 -12.54 1.07
CA THR A 475 -36.73 -13.44 2.20
C THR A 475 -35.77 -14.53 1.70
N LEU A 476 -34.48 -14.41 2.02
CA LEU A 476 -33.45 -15.40 1.69
C LEU A 476 -33.71 -16.69 2.50
N ALA A 477 -34.74 -17.42 2.11
CA ALA A 477 -35.02 -18.76 2.61
C ALA A 477 -34.03 -19.73 1.93
N SER A 478 -33.26 -20.45 2.74
CA SER A 478 -32.51 -21.69 2.41
C SER A 478 -31.10 -21.64 1.79
N ASN A 479 -30.59 -20.53 1.25
CA ASN A 479 -29.20 -20.50 0.79
C ASN A 479 -28.27 -19.93 1.86
N LYS A 480 -27.57 -20.83 2.59
CA LYS A 480 -26.48 -20.45 3.50
C LYS A 480 -25.39 -19.72 2.69
N ILE A 481 -25.37 -18.38 2.72
CA ILE A 481 -24.24 -17.62 2.17
C ILE A 481 -23.04 -17.94 3.07
N THR A 482 -22.07 -18.66 2.50
CA THR A 482 -20.81 -19.02 3.15
C THR A 482 -19.70 -18.07 2.73
N ARG A 483 -18.57 -18.09 3.45
CA ARG A 483 -17.37 -17.36 3.07
C ARG A 483 -16.90 -17.81 1.69
N VAL A 484 -16.88 -19.11 1.44
CA VAL A 484 -16.46 -19.69 0.15
C VAL A 484 -17.25 -19.09 -1.02
N LEU A 485 -18.57 -18.97 -0.90
CA LEU A 485 -19.42 -18.42 -1.96
C LEU A 485 -19.12 -16.94 -2.24
N LEU A 486 -18.89 -16.15 -1.19
CA LEU A 486 -18.52 -14.74 -1.35
C LEU A 486 -17.21 -14.59 -2.12
N TYR A 487 -16.23 -15.45 -1.86
CA TYR A 487 -14.95 -15.44 -2.60
C TYR A 487 -15.11 -15.95 -4.03
N ASP A 488 -15.95 -16.95 -4.27
CA ASP A 488 -16.26 -17.45 -5.61
C ASP A 488 -16.80 -16.30 -6.49
N GLU A 489 -17.78 -15.55 -5.99
CA GLU A 489 -18.37 -14.39 -6.68
C GLU A 489 -17.43 -13.18 -6.75
N PHE A 490 -16.70 -12.87 -5.68
CA PHE A 490 -15.72 -11.78 -5.68
C PHE A 490 -14.65 -11.96 -6.76
N VAL A 491 -14.03 -13.15 -6.82
CA VAL A 491 -12.94 -13.40 -7.78
C VAL A 491 -13.47 -13.42 -9.21
N ALA A 492 -14.66 -14.00 -9.44
CA ALA A 492 -15.32 -13.95 -10.74
C ALA A 492 -15.56 -12.48 -11.16
N HIS A 493 -16.15 -11.67 -10.28
CA HIS A 493 -16.40 -10.26 -10.55
C HIS A 493 -15.12 -9.47 -10.82
N TRP A 494 -14.07 -9.69 -10.01
CA TRP A 494 -12.79 -9.03 -10.17
C TRP A 494 -12.19 -9.30 -11.56
N LEU A 495 -12.24 -10.55 -12.02
CA LEU A 495 -11.74 -10.94 -13.34
C LEU A 495 -12.59 -10.34 -14.47
N GLU A 496 -13.93 -10.29 -14.33
CA GLU A 496 -14.81 -9.63 -15.30
C GLU A 496 -14.50 -8.13 -15.45
N ARG A 497 -14.34 -7.42 -14.32
CA ARG A 497 -14.00 -5.99 -14.32
C ARG A 497 -12.63 -5.76 -14.96
N ASN A 498 -11.66 -6.61 -14.66
CA ASN A 498 -10.33 -6.51 -15.26
C ASN A 498 -10.31 -6.87 -16.74
N LYS A 499 -11.13 -7.82 -17.20
CA LYS A 499 -11.34 -8.07 -18.64
C LYS A 499 -11.83 -6.80 -19.36
N LYS A 500 -12.86 -6.14 -18.80
CA LYS A 500 -13.37 -4.87 -19.34
C LYS A 500 -12.29 -3.78 -19.33
N ARG A 501 -11.54 -3.64 -18.23
CA ARG A 501 -10.43 -2.67 -18.13
C ARG A 501 -9.36 -2.90 -19.20
N LEU A 502 -8.97 -4.15 -19.42
CA LEU A 502 -7.98 -4.51 -20.44
C LEU A 502 -8.49 -4.26 -21.86
N SER A 503 -9.79 -4.40 -22.12
CA SER A 503 -10.36 -4.09 -23.45
C SER A 503 -10.33 -2.60 -23.82
N VAL A 504 -10.29 -1.71 -22.82
CA VAL A 504 -10.26 -0.24 -23.02
C VAL A 504 -8.84 0.30 -23.03
N GLN A 505 -7.87 -0.42 -22.46
CA GLN A 505 -6.47 0.01 -22.42
C GLN A 505 -5.81 -0.06 -23.80
N VAL A 506 -4.83 0.82 -24.02
CA VAL A 506 -3.95 0.78 -25.19
C VAL A 506 -2.99 -0.41 -25.00
N LEU A 507 -3.28 -1.51 -25.68
CA LEU A 507 -2.45 -2.72 -25.73
C LEU A 507 -1.57 -2.70 -26.98
N SER A 508 -0.41 -3.36 -26.91
CA SER A 508 0.40 -3.63 -28.11
C SER A 508 -0.33 -4.57 -29.08
N ASP A 509 0.12 -4.65 -30.34
CA ASP A 509 -0.50 -5.54 -31.33
C ASP A 509 -0.39 -7.04 -30.94
N SER A 510 0.68 -7.43 -30.24
CA SER A 510 0.86 -8.80 -29.75
C SER A 510 -0.03 -9.08 -28.53
N GLU A 511 -0.11 -8.14 -27.58
CA GLU A 511 -1.02 -8.20 -26.43
C GLU A 511 -2.49 -8.23 -26.88
N ARG A 512 -2.85 -7.47 -27.92
CA ARG A 512 -4.22 -7.46 -28.46
C ARG A 512 -4.61 -8.82 -29.06
N LYS A 513 -3.68 -9.51 -29.75
CA LYS A 513 -3.91 -10.88 -30.24
C LYS A 513 -4.06 -11.87 -29.09
N ALA A 514 -3.16 -11.82 -28.10
CA ALA A 514 -3.24 -12.63 -26.89
C ALA A 514 -4.57 -12.42 -26.14
N PHE A 515 -5.00 -11.16 -25.99
CA PHE A 515 -6.28 -10.83 -25.35
C PHE A 515 -7.49 -11.39 -26.12
N LYS A 516 -7.43 -11.40 -27.46
CA LYS A 516 -8.49 -11.98 -28.30
C LYS A 516 -8.57 -13.50 -28.11
N ASN A 517 -7.43 -14.20 -28.15
CA ASN A 517 -7.35 -15.65 -27.90
C ASN A 517 -7.92 -15.99 -26.51
N LEU A 518 -7.44 -15.31 -25.46
CA LEU A 518 -7.94 -15.51 -24.11
C LEU A 518 -9.44 -15.20 -23.98
N SER A 519 -9.96 -14.24 -24.76
CA SER A 519 -11.38 -13.92 -24.74
C SER A 519 -12.24 -15.00 -25.41
N GLU A 520 -11.75 -15.64 -26.47
CA GLU A 520 -12.39 -16.76 -27.16
C GLU A 520 -12.37 -18.03 -26.28
N ASP A 521 -11.26 -18.27 -25.56
CA ASP A 521 -11.05 -19.44 -24.68
C ASP A 521 -11.66 -19.29 -23.26
N GLY A 522 -12.37 -18.20 -22.99
CA GLY A 522 -12.99 -17.93 -21.70
C GLY A 522 -12.03 -17.27 -20.69
N PHE A 523 -11.79 -15.97 -20.88
CA PHE A 523 -10.84 -15.16 -20.08
C PHE A 523 -10.96 -15.33 -18.56
N THR A 524 -12.19 -15.36 -18.03
CA THR A 524 -12.43 -15.52 -16.59
C THR A 524 -12.03 -16.90 -16.09
N GLN A 525 -12.29 -17.96 -16.88
CA GLN A 525 -11.87 -19.32 -16.54
C GLN A 525 -10.35 -19.47 -16.61
N GLN A 526 -9.70 -18.88 -17.61
CA GLN A 526 -8.23 -18.85 -17.71
C GLN A 526 -7.59 -18.05 -16.55
N GLY A 527 -8.19 -16.91 -16.19
CA GLY A 527 -7.76 -16.11 -15.03
C GLY A 527 -7.88 -16.86 -13.71
N LEU A 528 -8.99 -17.59 -13.53
CA LEU A 528 -9.17 -18.46 -12.37
C LEU A 528 -8.17 -19.63 -12.37
N GLY A 529 -7.92 -20.23 -13.54
CA GLY A 529 -6.90 -21.26 -13.74
C GLY A 529 -5.50 -20.78 -13.35
N TYR A 530 -5.12 -19.58 -13.78
CA TYR A 530 -3.86 -18.96 -13.39
C TYR A 530 -3.81 -18.69 -11.88
N LEU A 531 -4.87 -18.13 -11.28
CA LEU A 531 -4.92 -17.87 -9.83
C LEU A 531 -4.68 -19.16 -9.04
N LYS A 532 -5.34 -20.25 -9.43
CA LYS A 532 -5.22 -21.57 -8.84
C LYS A 532 -3.80 -22.12 -8.95
N ASP A 533 -3.24 -22.10 -10.16
CA ASP A 533 -1.91 -22.62 -10.45
C ASP A 533 -0.82 -21.83 -9.70
N LEU A 534 -0.93 -20.50 -9.69
CA LEU A 534 -0.02 -19.63 -8.96
C LEU A 534 -0.09 -19.89 -7.46
N SER A 535 -1.31 -19.98 -6.91
CA SER A 535 -1.51 -20.21 -5.47
C SER A 535 -0.94 -21.56 -5.04
N ALA A 536 -1.17 -22.60 -5.84
CA ALA A 536 -0.60 -23.91 -5.60
C ALA A 536 0.93 -23.92 -5.71
N ALA A 537 1.51 -23.20 -6.67
CA ALA A 537 2.96 -23.07 -6.82
C ALA A 537 3.59 -22.37 -5.61
N ILE A 538 3.00 -21.26 -5.13
CA ILE A 538 3.47 -20.54 -3.94
C ILE A 538 3.47 -21.44 -2.69
N TYR A 539 2.43 -22.26 -2.52
CA TYR A 539 2.37 -23.20 -1.39
C TYR A 539 3.35 -24.35 -1.50
N ARG A 540 3.65 -24.82 -2.71
CA ARG A 540 4.63 -25.89 -2.95
C ARG A 540 6.07 -25.41 -2.78
N GLU A 541 6.41 -24.28 -3.40
CA GLU A 541 7.79 -23.84 -3.59
C GLU A 541 8.25 -22.82 -2.54
N GLN A 542 7.34 -22.07 -1.91
CA GLN A 542 7.66 -21.00 -0.96
C GLN A 542 7.02 -21.19 0.42
N GLY A 543 6.49 -22.38 0.71
CA GLY A 543 5.86 -22.65 2.00
C GLY A 543 4.57 -21.85 2.24
N GLY A 544 4.00 -21.20 1.22
CA GLY A 544 2.79 -20.37 1.36
C GLY A 544 3.07 -18.90 1.67
N ASN A 545 4.33 -18.44 1.53
CA ASN A 545 4.64 -17.02 1.63
C ASN A 545 3.90 -16.23 0.53
N PRO A 546 3.05 -15.25 0.87
CA PRO A 546 2.21 -14.56 -0.12
C PRO A 546 2.98 -13.62 -1.07
N VAL A 547 4.24 -13.30 -0.77
CA VAL A 547 5.05 -12.37 -1.57
C VAL A 547 6.09 -13.10 -2.41
N VAL A 548 5.98 -12.98 -3.72
CA VAL A 548 6.91 -13.52 -4.71
C VAL A 548 7.82 -12.42 -5.24
N GLU A 549 9.12 -12.56 -5.03
CA GLU A 549 10.13 -11.73 -5.69
C GLU A 549 10.56 -12.38 -7.00
N TYR A 550 10.48 -11.60 -8.09
CA TYR A 550 10.85 -12.03 -9.43
C TYR A 550 11.80 -11.02 -10.09
N SER A 551 12.92 -11.53 -10.60
CA SER A 551 13.87 -10.80 -11.44
C SER A 551 14.26 -11.67 -12.64
N LYS A 552 14.14 -11.10 -13.84
CA LYS A 552 14.50 -11.79 -15.10
C LYS A 552 15.95 -12.29 -15.12
N ALA A 553 16.86 -11.66 -14.38
CA ALA A 553 18.26 -12.10 -14.33
C ALA A 553 18.49 -13.29 -13.39
N ARG A 554 17.69 -13.42 -12.33
CA ARG A 554 17.88 -14.43 -11.27
C ARG A 554 16.97 -15.64 -11.43
N ASP A 555 15.78 -15.45 -11.98
CA ASP A 555 14.69 -16.43 -11.93
C ASP A 555 14.40 -17.13 -13.28
N THR A 556 15.28 -17.00 -14.28
CA THR A 556 15.19 -17.73 -15.56
C THR A 556 15.23 -19.24 -15.33
N GLY A 557 14.31 -19.99 -15.95
CA GLY A 557 14.17 -21.43 -15.81
C GLY A 557 13.50 -21.89 -14.51
N THR A 558 13.08 -20.96 -13.65
CA THR A 558 12.37 -21.29 -12.42
C THR A 558 10.85 -21.31 -12.63
N TRP A 559 10.11 -21.88 -11.66
CA TRP A 559 8.65 -21.85 -11.68
C TRP A 559 8.09 -20.41 -11.74
N LYS A 560 8.83 -19.41 -11.23
CA LYS A 560 8.40 -18.00 -11.23
C LYS A 560 8.34 -17.43 -12.64
N GLU A 561 9.24 -17.83 -13.53
CA GLU A 561 9.23 -17.35 -14.92
C GLU A 561 7.93 -17.71 -15.64
N ARG A 562 7.34 -18.87 -15.34
CA ARG A 562 6.05 -19.28 -15.90
C ARG A 562 4.92 -18.27 -15.61
N PHE A 563 4.95 -17.64 -14.44
CA PHE A 563 3.89 -16.73 -13.99
C PHE A 563 4.26 -15.26 -14.17
N PHE A 564 5.51 -14.89 -13.90
CA PHE A 564 5.99 -13.51 -13.88
C PHE A 564 6.89 -13.14 -15.06
N GLY A 565 7.16 -14.10 -15.95
CA GLY A 565 7.96 -13.94 -17.15
C GLY A 565 7.40 -12.93 -18.13
N SER A 566 8.31 -12.32 -18.90
CA SER A 566 7.94 -11.40 -19.98
C SER A 566 7.90 -12.03 -21.37
N SER A 567 7.92 -13.36 -21.43
CA SER A 567 8.02 -14.14 -22.66
C SER A 567 6.67 -14.51 -23.25
N ASN A 568 5.59 -14.51 -22.45
CA ASN A 568 4.25 -14.85 -22.89
C ASN A 568 3.25 -13.73 -22.54
N ASP A 569 2.74 -13.07 -23.56
CA ASP A 569 1.78 -11.97 -23.43
C ASP A 569 0.46 -12.41 -22.78
N GLU A 570 0.00 -13.65 -23.01
CA GLU A 570 -1.21 -14.18 -22.36
C GLU A 570 -1.04 -14.25 -20.85
N MET A 571 0.11 -14.77 -20.38
CA MET A 571 0.41 -14.87 -18.95
C MET A 571 0.56 -13.48 -18.31
N GLN A 572 1.10 -12.50 -19.03
CA GLN A 572 1.15 -11.12 -18.53
C GLN A 572 -0.23 -10.48 -18.39
N LEU A 573 -1.13 -10.72 -19.36
CA LEU A 573 -2.50 -10.22 -19.27
C LEU A 573 -3.26 -10.87 -18.12
N LEU A 574 -3.11 -12.19 -17.93
CA LEU A 574 -3.72 -12.91 -16.81
C LEU A 574 -3.16 -12.45 -15.45
N GLN A 575 -1.84 -12.24 -15.37
CA GLN A 575 -1.21 -11.67 -14.17
C GLN A 575 -1.80 -10.30 -13.80
N ARG A 576 -1.97 -9.41 -14.80
CA ARG A 576 -2.55 -8.07 -14.61
C ARG A 576 -4.04 -8.10 -14.24
N ALA A 577 -4.72 -9.22 -14.50
CA ALA A 577 -6.16 -9.37 -14.26
C ALA A 577 -6.48 -9.91 -12.86
N ILE A 578 -5.57 -10.67 -12.25
CA ILE A 578 -5.75 -11.28 -10.93
C ILE A 578 -5.50 -10.24 -9.83
N PRO A 579 -6.10 -10.40 -8.63
CA PRO A 579 -5.91 -9.51 -7.47
C PRO A 579 -4.49 -9.59 -6.88
N LEU A 580 -3.50 -9.14 -7.66
CA LEU A 580 -2.09 -8.99 -7.28
C LEU A 580 -1.70 -7.52 -7.21
N THR A 581 -0.89 -7.19 -6.21
CA THR A 581 -0.16 -5.93 -6.10
C THR A 581 1.26 -6.11 -6.61
N ARG A 582 1.80 -5.07 -7.25
CA ARG A 582 3.18 -5.05 -7.75
C ARG A 582 3.91 -3.84 -7.18
N SER A 583 5.03 -4.09 -6.52
CA SER A 583 5.97 -3.06 -6.07
C SER A 583 7.37 -3.40 -6.58
N GLY A 584 7.76 -2.78 -7.70
CA GLY A 584 9.00 -3.12 -8.40
C GLY A 584 9.00 -4.56 -8.94
N GLY A 585 9.94 -5.37 -8.47
CA GLY A 585 10.06 -6.81 -8.77
C GLY A 585 9.31 -7.74 -7.82
N ARG A 586 8.55 -7.20 -6.85
CA ARG A 586 7.79 -7.99 -5.88
C ARG A 586 6.31 -7.99 -6.21
N PHE A 587 5.72 -9.18 -6.13
CA PHE A 587 4.33 -9.44 -6.39
C PHE A 587 3.70 -10.08 -5.16
N GLY A 588 2.53 -9.60 -4.74
CA GLY A 588 1.81 -10.20 -3.62
C GLY A 588 0.31 -10.06 -3.79
N PHE A 589 -0.46 -11.03 -3.31
CA PHE A 589 -1.92 -10.92 -3.32
C PHE A 589 -2.38 -9.69 -2.53
N ILE A 590 -3.47 -9.04 -2.97
CA ILE A 590 -4.06 -7.90 -2.23
C ILE A 590 -4.39 -8.28 -0.77
N HIS A 591 -4.66 -9.57 -0.53
CA HIS A 591 -4.83 -10.14 0.79
C HIS A 591 -4.53 -11.65 0.79
N ARG A 592 -3.92 -12.16 1.87
CA ARG A 592 -3.52 -13.58 1.99
C ARG A 592 -4.70 -14.56 1.88
N SER A 593 -5.90 -14.17 2.29
CA SER A 593 -7.07 -15.05 2.14
C SER A 593 -7.36 -15.41 0.68
N ILE A 594 -6.95 -14.59 -0.29
CA ILE A 594 -7.17 -14.86 -1.71
C ILE A 594 -6.19 -15.94 -2.20
N LEU A 595 -4.96 -15.91 -1.72
CA LEU A 595 -4.00 -16.99 -1.93
C LEU A 595 -4.56 -18.31 -1.34
N GLU A 596 -5.04 -18.27 -0.10
CA GLU A 596 -5.62 -19.43 0.59
C GLU A 596 -6.87 -19.97 -0.13
N TYR A 597 -7.72 -19.08 -0.60
CA TYR A 597 -8.86 -19.42 -1.46
C TYR A 597 -8.41 -20.06 -2.78
N GLY A 598 -7.38 -19.51 -3.45
CA GLY A 598 -6.82 -20.08 -4.68
C GLY A 598 -6.26 -21.49 -4.47
N VAL A 599 -5.65 -21.76 -3.31
CA VAL A 599 -5.24 -23.12 -2.91
C VAL A 599 -6.44 -24.03 -2.68
N CYS A 600 -7.51 -23.54 -2.05
CA CYS A 600 -8.74 -24.29 -1.89
C CYS A 600 -9.31 -24.72 -3.25
N ARG A 601 -9.37 -23.81 -4.24
CA ARG A 601 -9.76 -24.13 -5.62
C ARG A 601 -8.79 -25.11 -6.30
N ALA A 602 -7.51 -25.07 -5.94
CA ALA A 602 -6.50 -26.04 -6.42
C ALA A 602 -6.71 -27.45 -5.87
N ILE A 603 -7.23 -27.56 -4.64
CA ILE A 603 -7.58 -28.84 -4.01
C ILE A 603 -8.84 -29.41 -4.64
N TYR A 604 -9.87 -28.57 -4.78
CA TYR A 604 -11.15 -28.95 -5.36
C TYR A 604 -11.76 -27.81 -6.17
N GLU A 605 -12.04 -28.09 -7.43
CA GLU A 605 -12.75 -27.19 -8.32
C GLU A 605 -14.21 -27.65 -8.38
N PRO A 606 -15.19 -26.80 -8.00
CA PRO A 606 -16.60 -27.14 -8.14
C PRO A 606 -16.95 -27.35 -9.62
N GLN A 607 -17.77 -28.36 -9.90
CA GLN A 607 -18.27 -28.59 -11.26
C GLN A 607 -19.42 -27.59 -11.49
N ASN A 608 -19.24 -26.66 -12.44
CA ASN A 608 -20.15 -25.55 -12.74
C ASN A 608 -21.65 -25.82 -12.46
N GLN A 609 -22.22 -25.18 -11.45
CA GLN A 609 -23.62 -24.75 -11.46
C GLN A 609 -23.72 -23.43 -12.24
N VAL A 610 -23.43 -23.45 -13.54
CA VAL A 610 -23.81 -22.35 -14.43
C VAL A 610 -25.07 -22.77 -15.16
N GLY A 611 -26.21 -22.36 -14.60
CA GLY A 611 -27.46 -22.27 -15.34
C GLY A 611 -27.29 -21.24 -16.46
N LEU A 612 -26.89 -21.70 -17.63
CA LEU A 612 -27.21 -21.03 -18.89
C LEU A 612 -28.54 -21.62 -19.36
N LYS A 613 -29.58 -20.77 -19.40
CA LYS A 613 -30.69 -20.94 -20.33
C LYS A 613 -30.08 -21.23 -21.69
N ALA A 614 -30.12 -22.48 -22.11
CA ALA A 614 -29.63 -22.90 -23.40
C ALA A 614 -30.56 -22.33 -24.47
N THR A 615 -30.15 -21.24 -25.10
CA THR A 615 -30.55 -20.97 -26.48
C THR A 615 -29.94 -22.07 -27.32
N GLU A 616 -30.82 -22.82 -27.99
CA GLU A 616 -30.51 -23.87 -28.94
C GLU A 616 -29.54 -23.36 -30.02
N GLU A 617 -28.33 -23.90 -30.05
CA GLU A 617 -27.51 -23.90 -31.26
C GLU A 617 -26.94 -25.30 -31.51
N VAL A 618 -27.73 -26.06 -32.26
CA VAL A 618 -27.37 -26.96 -33.36
C VAL A 618 -25.88 -27.34 -33.43
N ARG A 619 -25.55 -28.54 -32.94
CA ARG A 619 -24.45 -29.34 -33.49
C ARG A 619 -24.99 -30.62 -34.12
N SER A 620 -25.17 -30.52 -35.43
CA SER A 620 -25.27 -31.62 -36.40
C SER A 620 -24.22 -32.71 -36.12
N LYS A 621 -24.68 -33.91 -35.75
CA LYS A 621 -24.09 -35.19 -36.18
C LYS A 621 -25.19 -36.24 -36.39
N ARG A 622 -25.40 -36.51 -37.68
CA ARG A 622 -25.92 -37.72 -38.37
C ARG A 622 -26.48 -38.86 -37.49
N ARG A 623 -27.79 -39.09 -37.72
CA ARG A 623 -28.53 -40.35 -37.91
C ARG A 623 -28.06 -41.61 -37.14
N GLY A 624 -28.93 -42.04 -36.23
CA GLY A 624 -29.12 -43.41 -35.78
C GLY A 624 -30.38 -43.48 -34.90
N SER A 625 -31.48 -43.98 -35.49
CA SER A 625 -32.77 -44.32 -34.85
C SER A 625 -32.59 -45.43 -33.80
N VAL A 626 -33.42 -45.74 -32.79
CA VAL A 626 -34.87 -45.65 -32.54
C VAL A 626 -35.09 -45.82 -31.01
N SER A 627 -36.20 -45.28 -30.48
CA SER A 627 -37.03 -45.81 -29.36
C SER A 627 -36.46 -45.90 -27.93
N SER A 628 -37.19 -45.68 -26.84
CA SER A 628 -38.50 -45.07 -26.54
C SER A 628 -38.75 -45.22 -25.03
N THR A 629 -39.67 -44.40 -24.53
CA THR A 629 -40.61 -44.69 -23.42
C THR A 629 -40.23 -44.20 -22.02
N TYR A 630 -40.94 -43.13 -21.63
CA TYR A 630 -41.20 -42.67 -20.26
C TYR A 630 -41.78 -43.79 -19.38
N SER A 631 -41.35 -43.86 -18.12
CA SER A 631 -42.17 -44.40 -17.02
C SER A 631 -41.95 -43.56 -15.79
N PHE A 632 -43.04 -42.95 -15.34
CA PHE A 632 -43.25 -42.39 -14.01
C PHE A 632 -43.55 -43.58 -13.07
N ASP A 633 -42.94 -43.63 -11.88
CA ASP A 633 -43.65 -43.86 -10.60
C ASP A 633 -42.68 -43.99 -9.41
N MET A 634 -43.16 -43.51 -8.26
CA MET A 634 -42.53 -43.45 -6.94
C MET A 634 -42.15 -44.82 -6.38
N ASP A 635 -41.08 -44.87 -5.57
CA ASP A 635 -41.20 -45.35 -4.19
C ASP A 635 -40.01 -44.94 -3.30
N HIS A 636 -40.35 -44.32 -2.17
CA HIS A 636 -39.44 -43.99 -1.07
C HIS A 636 -39.16 -45.24 -0.24
N GLN A 637 -38.00 -45.87 -0.45
CA GLN A 637 -37.36 -46.70 0.56
C GLN A 637 -35.86 -46.42 0.61
N VAL A 638 -35.43 -45.88 1.76
CA VAL A 638 -34.03 -45.62 2.11
C VAL A 638 -33.35 -46.97 2.35
N ASN A 639 -32.59 -47.43 1.36
CA ASN A 639 -31.56 -48.44 1.56
C ASN A 639 -30.19 -47.75 1.43
N GLU A 640 -29.65 -47.34 2.57
CA GLU A 640 -28.24 -46.99 2.74
C GLU A 640 -27.38 -48.25 2.61
N THR A 641 -27.14 -48.71 1.38
CA THR A 641 -25.97 -49.52 1.05
C THR A 641 -25.83 -49.61 -0.47
N ALA A 642 -24.69 -49.11 -0.95
CA ALA A 642 -24.17 -49.22 -2.32
C ALA A 642 -24.86 -48.39 -3.42
N VAL A 643 -24.35 -47.17 -3.67
CA VAL A 643 -23.88 -46.74 -5.01
C VAL A 643 -22.74 -45.71 -4.83
N TYR A 644 -21.50 -46.17 -4.62
CA TYR A 644 -20.30 -45.35 -4.84
C TYR A 644 -19.97 -45.39 -6.34
N SER A 645 -20.66 -44.61 -7.17
CA SER A 645 -20.34 -44.51 -8.60
C SER A 645 -20.32 -43.06 -9.10
N SER A 646 -19.27 -42.35 -8.74
CA SER A 646 -18.55 -41.41 -9.62
C SER A 646 -17.10 -41.30 -9.15
N ALA A 647 -16.44 -42.46 -9.02
CA ALA A 647 -15.09 -42.60 -8.48
C ALA A 647 -14.02 -42.05 -9.44
N GLN A 648 -13.71 -40.76 -9.37
CA GLN A 648 -12.34 -40.34 -9.59
C GLN A 648 -11.52 -40.79 -8.36
N GLY A 649 -10.67 -41.80 -8.54
CA GLY A 649 -9.78 -42.28 -7.48
C GLY A 649 -8.88 -41.19 -6.90
N PRO A 650 -8.23 -41.43 -5.74
CA PRO A 650 -7.38 -40.45 -5.08
C PRO A 650 -6.28 -39.98 -6.02
N ASN A 651 -6.27 -38.68 -6.34
CA ASN A 651 -5.29 -38.09 -7.25
C ASN A 651 -3.93 -37.96 -6.52
N PRO A 652 -2.85 -38.62 -7.01
CA PRO A 652 -1.52 -38.57 -6.40
C PRO A 652 -0.84 -37.20 -6.53
N ASP A 653 -1.24 -36.39 -7.52
CA ASP A 653 -0.68 -35.05 -7.72
C ASP A 653 -1.35 -33.97 -6.89
N SER A 654 -2.39 -34.32 -6.14
CA SER A 654 -3.08 -33.40 -5.24
C SER A 654 -2.14 -32.83 -4.18
N ILE A 655 -2.30 -31.54 -3.90
CA ILE A 655 -1.53 -30.84 -2.87
C ILE A 655 -1.80 -31.40 -1.46
N LEU A 656 -2.96 -32.04 -1.25
CA LEU A 656 -3.29 -32.75 0.00
C LEU A 656 -2.31 -33.89 0.32
N VAL A 657 -1.70 -34.51 -0.70
CA VAL A 657 -0.73 -35.60 -0.54
C VAL A 657 0.64 -35.04 -0.16
N LYS A 658 1.03 -33.95 -0.81
CA LYS A 658 2.37 -33.37 -0.75
C LYS A 658 2.60 -32.52 0.50
N ARG A 659 1.55 -31.95 1.10
CA ARG A 659 1.64 -31.03 2.25
C ARG A 659 0.53 -31.26 3.28
N SER A 660 0.87 -31.02 4.55
CA SER A 660 -0.10 -30.96 5.64
C SER A 660 -0.67 -29.55 5.79
N PHE A 661 -2.00 -29.42 5.85
CA PHE A 661 -2.71 -28.16 6.04
C PHE A 661 -3.23 -27.99 7.47
N LEU A 662 -2.80 -28.85 8.39
CA LEU A 662 -3.32 -28.90 9.77
C LEU A 662 -3.05 -27.61 10.57
N ASN A 663 -2.03 -26.85 10.18
CA ASN A 663 -1.70 -25.55 10.78
C ASN A 663 -2.28 -24.36 10.00
N ASP A 664 -2.86 -24.60 8.82
CA ASP A 664 -3.39 -23.56 7.93
C ASP A 664 -4.90 -23.38 8.19
N ALA A 665 -5.27 -22.76 9.32
CA ALA A 665 -6.65 -22.67 9.82
C ALA A 665 -7.63 -22.08 8.78
N SER A 666 -7.24 -21.01 8.08
CA SER A 666 -8.06 -20.39 7.03
C SER A 666 -8.30 -21.31 5.83
N VAL A 667 -7.28 -22.07 5.41
CA VAL A 667 -7.42 -23.03 4.29
C VAL A 667 -8.37 -24.16 4.70
N LEU A 668 -8.23 -24.68 5.92
CA LEU A 668 -9.15 -25.67 6.47
C LEU A 668 -10.58 -25.15 6.52
N GLN A 669 -10.79 -23.90 6.94
CA GLN A 669 -12.12 -23.29 6.98
C GLN A 669 -12.77 -23.22 5.58
N PHE A 670 -12.03 -22.79 4.56
CA PHE A 670 -12.52 -22.79 3.18
C PHE A 670 -12.87 -24.22 2.70
N LEU A 671 -12.05 -25.21 3.04
CA LEU A 671 -12.30 -26.60 2.63
C LEU A 671 -13.51 -27.20 3.37
N VAL A 672 -13.69 -26.87 4.65
CA VAL A 672 -14.84 -27.29 5.47
C VAL A 672 -16.14 -26.76 4.87
N GLU A 673 -16.22 -25.46 4.60
CA GLU A 673 -17.39 -24.85 3.96
C GLU A 673 -17.63 -25.41 2.56
N ARG A 674 -16.57 -25.76 1.81
CA ARG A 674 -16.70 -26.41 0.51
C ARG A 674 -17.29 -27.82 0.62
N VAL A 675 -16.95 -28.59 1.66
CA VAL A 675 -17.55 -29.91 1.91
C VAL A 675 -19.05 -29.80 2.18
N GLU A 676 -19.50 -28.75 2.86
CA GLU A 676 -20.93 -28.52 3.10
C GLU A 676 -21.71 -28.23 1.82
N GLN A 677 -21.07 -27.63 0.81
CA GLN A 677 -21.68 -27.27 -0.47
C GLN A 677 -21.61 -28.40 -1.52
N GLU A 678 -20.54 -29.19 -1.51
CA GLU A 678 -20.20 -30.12 -2.60
C GLU A 678 -20.08 -31.57 -2.09
N PRO A 679 -21.14 -32.40 -2.19
CA PRO A 679 -21.11 -33.77 -1.68
C PRO A 679 -20.06 -34.65 -2.38
N VAL A 680 -19.78 -34.38 -3.65
CA VAL A 680 -18.71 -35.07 -4.40
C VAL A 680 -17.33 -34.82 -3.79
N PHE A 681 -17.11 -33.64 -3.20
CA PHE A 681 -15.85 -33.36 -2.51
C PHE A 681 -15.70 -34.21 -1.24
N LYS A 682 -16.80 -34.40 -0.49
CA LYS A 682 -16.85 -35.29 0.68
C LYS A 682 -16.42 -36.71 0.30
N ASP A 683 -16.95 -37.27 -0.78
CA ASP A 683 -16.61 -38.62 -1.26
C ASP A 683 -15.14 -38.74 -1.65
N ARG A 684 -14.59 -37.71 -2.28
CA ARG A 684 -13.17 -37.66 -2.64
C ARG A 684 -12.26 -37.63 -1.40
N LEU A 685 -12.65 -36.92 -0.34
CA LEU A 685 -11.94 -36.92 0.93
C LEU A 685 -11.99 -38.30 1.60
N MET A 686 -13.15 -38.96 1.59
CA MET A 686 -13.29 -40.35 2.06
C MET A 686 -12.37 -41.32 1.29
N ALA A 687 -12.24 -41.16 -0.03
CA ALA A 687 -11.34 -41.98 -0.83
C ALA A 687 -9.86 -41.86 -0.41
N TYR A 688 -9.40 -40.69 0.03
CA TYR A 688 -8.05 -40.53 0.58
C TYR A 688 -7.86 -41.28 1.91
N ILE A 689 -8.89 -41.31 2.76
CA ILE A 689 -8.88 -42.05 4.03
C ILE A 689 -8.78 -43.55 3.75
N GLU A 690 -9.60 -44.07 2.84
CA GLU A 690 -9.58 -45.48 2.42
C GLU A 690 -8.23 -45.88 1.81
N ALA A 691 -7.69 -45.05 0.91
CA ALA A 691 -6.40 -45.33 0.27
C ALA A 691 -5.23 -45.42 1.27
N SER A 692 -5.31 -44.72 2.41
CA SER A 692 -4.28 -44.75 3.44
C SER A 692 -4.13 -46.09 4.15
N LYS A 693 -5.19 -46.90 4.18
CA LYS A 693 -5.18 -48.26 4.74
C LYS A 693 -4.19 -49.14 3.99
N VAL A 694 -4.15 -49.00 2.67
CA VAL A 694 -3.29 -49.78 1.78
C VAL A 694 -1.89 -49.17 1.70
N ASP A 695 -1.77 -47.91 1.27
CA ASP A 695 -0.48 -47.28 0.94
C ASP A 695 -0.12 -46.13 1.90
N LYS A 696 1.13 -46.18 2.39
CA LYS A 696 1.70 -45.19 3.30
C LYS A 696 1.86 -43.80 2.67
N LYS A 697 1.85 -43.67 1.34
CA LYS A 697 1.96 -42.37 0.65
C LYS A 697 0.76 -41.45 0.91
N TRP A 698 -0.40 -42.01 1.21
CA TRP A 698 -1.63 -41.23 1.42
C TRP A 698 -1.80 -40.71 2.85
N ARG A 699 -0.87 -41.01 3.77
CA ARG A 699 -0.96 -40.63 5.19
C ARG A 699 -1.27 -39.15 5.40
N THR A 700 -0.57 -38.28 4.69
CA THR A 700 -0.77 -36.82 4.78
C THR A 700 -2.15 -36.41 4.26
N ALA A 701 -2.55 -36.94 3.11
CA ALA A 701 -3.85 -36.64 2.50
C ALA A 701 -5.01 -37.13 3.37
N ALA A 702 -4.90 -38.33 3.94
CA ALA A 702 -5.90 -38.89 4.85
C ALA A 702 -5.99 -38.08 6.15
N ALA A 703 -4.85 -37.67 6.73
CA ALA A 703 -4.86 -36.83 7.93
C ALA A 703 -5.51 -35.46 7.68
N ASN A 704 -5.23 -34.82 6.54
CA ASN A 704 -5.92 -33.60 6.12
C ASN A 704 -7.42 -33.88 5.90
N ALA A 705 -7.77 -34.94 5.17
CA ALA A 705 -9.14 -35.27 4.80
C ALA A 705 -10.04 -35.52 6.00
N ILE A 706 -9.60 -36.38 6.94
CA ILE A 706 -10.40 -36.66 8.13
C ILE A 706 -10.56 -35.42 9.03
N THR A 707 -9.53 -34.58 9.12
CA THR A 707 -9.59 -33.30 9.85
C THR A 707 -10.64 -32.37 9.25
N ILE A 708 -10.67 -32.23 7.92
CA ILE A 708 -11.67 -31.41 7.21
C ILE A 708 -13.08 -31.96 7.45
N LEU A 709 -13.27 -33.27 7.29
CA LEU A 709 -14.59 -33.91 7.46
C LEU A 709 -15.13 -33.77 8.88
N VAL A 710 -14.29 -33.99 9.90
CA VAL A 710 -14.68 -33.81 11.31
C VAL A 710 -15.08 -32.37 11.58
N ARG A 711 -14.29 -31.39 11.10
CA ARG A 711 -14.61 -29.97 11.28
C ARG A 711 -15.88 -29.54 10.53
N ALA A 712 -16.19 -30.17 9.41
CA ALA A 712 -17.47 -30.00 8.69
C ALA A 712 -18.65 -30.69 9.39
N GLY A 713 -18.46 -31.26 10.58
CA GLY A 713 -19.51 -31.92 11.34
C GLY A 713 -19.94 -33.27 10.74
N VAL A 714 -19.13 -33.86 9.84
CA VAL A 714 -19.40 -35.20 9.32
C VAL A 714 -19.26 -36.20 10.46
N ARG A 715 -20.32 -36.94 10.71
CA ARG A 715 -20.37 -37.98 11.73
C ARG A 715 -19.90 -39.29 11.13
N PHE A 716 -19.01 -39.98 11.84
CA PHE A 716 -18.57 -41.33 11.52
C PHE A 716 -19.29 -42.27 12.48
N TYR A 717 -20.18 -43.10 11.93
CA TYR A 717 -20.95 -44.08 12.69
C TYR A 717 -20.79 -45.46 12.07
N GLY A 718 -20.18 -46.38 12.79
CA GLY A 718 -19.94 -47.74 12.31
C GLY A 718 -19.02 -47.82 11.07
N VAL A 719 -18.21 -46.79 10.84
CA VAL A 719 -17.31 -46.75 9.68
C VAL A 719 -16.13 -47.70 9.94
N ASP A 720 -15.84 -48.56 8.95
CA ASP A 720 -14.62 -49.36 9.00
C ASP A 720 -13.41 -48.45 8.77
N LEU A 721 -12.67 -48.15 9.84
CA LEU A 721 -11.42 -47.39 9.82
C LEU A 721 -10.22 -48.28 10.18
N LYS A 722 -10.34 -49.61 10.02
CA LYS A 722 -9.25 -50.55 10.31
C LYS A 722 -8.03 -50.25 9.49
N GLY A 723 -6.87 -50.21 10.15
CA GLY A 723 -5.59 -49.96 9.50
C GLY A 723 -5.43 -48.55 8.92
N VAL A 724 -6.36 -47.62 9.18
CA VAL A 724 -6.28 -46.25 8.66
C VAL A 724 -5.02 -45.56 9.15
N ARG A 725 -4.39 -44.73 8.31
CA ARG A 725 -3.13 -44.07 8.67
C ARG A 725 -3.29 -42.56 8.62
N ILE A 726 -3.56 -41.96 9.78
CA ILE A 726 -3.88 -40.53 9.94
C ILE A 726 -3.04 -39.87 11.05
N PRO A 727 -1.70 -40.01 11.03
CA PRO A 727 -0.87 -39.40 12.06
C PRO A 727 -1.04 -37.88 12.06
N ARG A 728 -1.05 -37.28 13.25
CA ARG A 728 -1.20 -35.84 13.50
C ARG A 728 -2.56 -35.22 13.19
N ALA A 729 -3.54 -35.99 12.69
CA ALA A 729 -4.86 -35.45 12.38
C ALA A 729 -5.50 -34.75 13.58
N ASP A 730 -6.33 -33.74 13.33
CA ASP A 730 -7.10 -33.06 14.37
C ASP A 730 -8.53 -33.56 14.32
N LEU A 731 -8.88 -34.42 15.28
CA LEU A 731 -10.21 -35.02 15.38
C LEU A 731 -11.07 -34.33 16.45
N THR A 732 -10.67 -33.16 16.93
CA THR A 732 -11.33 -32.47 18.05
C THR A 732 -12.84 -32.36 17.84
N GLY A 733 -13.64 -32.82 18.81
CA GLY A 733 -15.11 -32.77 18.74
C GLY A 733 -15.74 -33.77 17.77
N GLY A 734 -14.97 -34.68 17.17
CA GLY A 734 -15.49 -35.65 16.22
C GLY A 734 -16.35 -36.75 16.87
N HIS A 735 -17.33 -37.24 16.11
CA HIS A 735 -18.17 -38.37 16.47
C HIS A 735 -17.71 -39.61 15.69
N PHE A 736 -17.27 -40.64 16.41
CA PHE A 736 -16.75 -41.91 15.86
C PHE A 736 -17.41 -43.11 16.57
N ASP A 737 -18.67 -42.99 16.96
CA ASP A 737 -19.33 -44.04 17.75
C ASP A 737 -19.49 -45.33 16.93
N SER A 738 -19.17 -46.48 17.53
CA SER A 738 -19.17 -47.82 16.92
C SER A 738 -18.15 -48.04 15.79
N ASP A 739 -17.22 -47.11 15.58
CA ASP A 739 -16.21 -47.23 14.53
C ASP A 739 -15.15 -48.31 14.82
N GLN A 740 -14.63 -48.90 13.76
CA GLN A 740 -13.60 -49.95 13.82
C GLN A 740 -12.22 -49.32 13.59
N LEU A 741 -11.39 -49.19 14.62
CA LEU A 741 -10.07 -48.53 14.55
C LEU A 741 -8.90 -49.50 14.78
N GLU A 742 -9.13 -50.81 14.64
CA GLU A 742 -8.09 -51.81 14.85
C GLU A 742 -6.91 -51.61 13.90
N GLY A 743 -5.70 -51.53 14.44
CA GLY A 743 -4.48 -51.34 13.65
C GLY A 743 -4.30 -49.94 13.04
N ALA A 744 -5.12 -48.96 13.41
CA ALA A 744 -4.98 -47.58 12.94
C ALA A 744 -3.69 -46.91 13.45
N ASP A 745 -3.04 -46.12 12.59
CA ASP A 745 -1.93 -45.23 12.95
C ASP A 745 -2.47 -43.85 13.34
N LEU A 746 -2.70 -43.66 14.64
CA LEU A 746 -3.20 -42.43 15.28
C LEU A 746 -2.10 -41.63 16.00
N ARG A 747 -0.82 -41.81 15.61
CA ARG A 747 0.29 -41.15 16.31
C ARG A 747 0.18 -39.62 16.24
N LYS A 748 0.28 -38.96 17.39
CA LYS A 748 0.20 -37.49 17.55
C LYS A 748 -1.14 -36.89 17.08
N THR A 749 -2.18 -37.69 16.91
CA THR A 749 -3.53 -37.23 16.58
C THR A 749 -4.13 -36.50 17.78
N ASN A 750 -4.82 -35.39 17.55
CA ASN A 750 -5.53 -34.65 18.59
C ASN A 750 -6.94 -35.25 18.78
N LEU A 751 -7.20 -35.81 19.97
CA LEU A 751 -8.43 -36.51 20.33
C LEU A 751 -9.25 -35.76 21.42
N ARG A 752 -9.08 -34.44 21.54
CA ARG A 752 -9.83 -33.64 22.51
C ARG A 752 -11.34 -33.68 22.21
N ASN A 753 -12.17 -33.91 23.24
CA ASN A 753 -13.63 -33.92 23.13
C ASN A 753 -14.19 -34.88 22.05
N VAL A 754 -13.48 -35.99 21.75
CA VAL A 754 -13.96 -36.97 20.77
C VAL A 754 -14.94 -37.94 21.41
N TRP A 755 -16.03 -38.23 20.70
CA TRP A 755 -16.99 -39.28 21.09
C TRP A 755 -16.59 -40.62 20.47
N LEU A 756 -16.27 -41.60 21.34
CA LEU A 756 -15.76 -42.93 20.99
C LEU A 756 -16.58 -44.07 21.65
N ARG A 757 -17.90 -43.97 21.71
CA ARG A 757 -18.73 -45.02 22.33
C ARG A 757 -18.66 -46.28 21.48
N GLN A 758 -18.46 -47.44 22.12
CA GLN A 758 -18.42 -48.75 21.46
C GLN A 758 -17.36 -48.90 20.33
N VAL A 759 -16.30 -48.09 20.36
CA VAL A 759 -15.21 -48.17 19.38
C VAL A 759 -14.31 -49.38 19.67
N ASN A 760 -13.94 -50.10 18.61
CA ASN A 760 -13.01 -51.22 18.72
C ASN A 760 -11.56 -50.77 18.44
N LEU A 761 -10.72 -50.80 19.49
CA LEU A 761 -9.31 -50.37 19.45
C LEU A 761 -8.31 -51.54 19.56
N ASN A 762 -8.73 -52.79 19.31
CA ASN A 762 -7.86 -53.95 19.52
C ASN A 762 -6.57 -53.87 18.66
N LYS A 763 -5.40 -53.85 19.32
CA LYS A 763 -4.08 -53.71 18.68
C LYS A 763 -3.48 -55.05 18.23
N ARG A 764 -2.72 -55.04 17.11
CA ARG A 764 -1.65 -56.02 16.86
C ARG A 764 -0.45 -55.71 17.79
N ARG A 765 0.07 -56.73 18.50
CA ARG A 765 1.27 -56.65 19.35
C ARG A 765 2.46 -56.05 18.57
N GLY A 766 3.04 -54.92 19.02
CA GLY A 766 4.40 -54.55 18.57
C GLY A 766 4.85 -53.08 18.52
N GLU A 767 4.03 -52.03 18.63
CA GLU A 767 4.53 -50.64 18.51
C GLU A 767 3.94 -49.63 19.53
N VAL A 768 4.82 -48.71 19.94
CA VAL A 768 4.94 -47.93 21.20
C VAL A 768 3.89 -46.80 21.42
N LEU A 769 3.59 -46.59 22.72
CA LEU A 769 2.88 -45.52 23.47
C LEU A 769 1.83 -44.63 22.77
N LEU A 770 0.57 -44.82 23.20
CA LEU A 770 -0.45 -43.77 23.25
C LEU A 770 -0.27 -43.03 24.59
N VAL A 771 0.19 -41.78 24.56
CA VAL A 771 0.04 -40.89 25.71
C VAL A 771 -1.34 -40.26 25.59
N LEU A 772 -2.31 -40.81 26.31
CA LEU A 772 -3.59 -40.17 26.56
C LEU A 772 -3.37 -39.08 27.61
N THR A 773 -3.08 -37.84 27.20
CA THR A 773 -3.28 -36.68 28.09
C THR A 773 -4.68 -36.14 27.86
N GLY A 774 -5.66 -36.67 28.60
CA GLY A 774 -6.99 -36.09 28.73
C GLY A 774 -7.17 -35.53 30.14
N ARG A 775 -7.54 -34.26 30.24
CA ARG A 775 -8.51 -33.78 31.22
C ARG A 775 -9.80 -33.51 30.45
#